data_AF-A0A949S965-F1
#
_entry.id   AF-A0A949S965-F1
#
_cell.length_a   1.000
_cell.length_b   1.000
_cell.length_c   1.000
_cell.angle_alpha   90.00
_cell.angle_beta   90.00
_cell.angle_gamma   90.00
#
_symmetry.space_group_name_H-M   'P 1'
#
loop_
_entity.id
_entity.type
_entity.pdbx_description
1 polymer ?
#
loop_
_entity_poly.entity_id
_entity_poly.type
_entity_poly.pdbx_seq_one_letter_code
_entity_poly.pdbx_strand_id
1 'polypeptide(L)'
;MPQELFNIELSHQTLRQTLKKQSSANYKLKNIYEFLKLIIDNDNQNEHKYESYFVELKPDLFKLAFENDFKFIDPEFIRNISSKISEMQKLSCFENEKEEFAKLINHLNKVYETRLDELQSGQINTDSETDAVSIVLLENNSDNKLETALIQRLNLRTSYRLKGIDKDIIEFLNITDESDKSIKDQLETDVRIAKSECKKLGVVAGHYNFTYWFDEGNYIYTGASLGIGAICLAYNSLLEKELYKYYYRFYSNTVFTSEISKDGKLLKMEPEVLREKLSGVFYSRNRKFVIPEDNLIEAKEYLKILNDKYPSRLLELIPVKTFTTVFRNLDIVERCELKTTDKIKFLTKKYQKPINYISAVISFLIVAYFVYKVLIPFMDKNPVMKKYEDDRIAVYNKFDRKLWETDFVLNIRNEKEQVKHKGVTETLILNDLDEDGRNEIITIHPSNVDQFVRRKIFCYESGGELKWEYGSPAHVIDYSGNKFEDNFMYYLLESSDYKLNNKKYFISVGGVYQYFPCQVAVHSSDGKEISTYWNSGTIYQLKVFDIDMDGNEEIICVGVNNKFRCATLLVLDPKVMRGSSPMTDPSGSGIKGTEKYCILFPHTFFTLIGGEGYNWAYSIGLKDSGKVTIGVMDLLKEDLLSPNTPVIKYDFGKDMKAEFIGFSSSFSARYNEMKYDTSYNLPAELNFRSYADSLKRSLRYWDGEKFVSEAVMNKNYIEALKKK
;
A
#
# COMPACT_ATOMS: atom_id res chain seq x y z
N MET A 1 -83.60 -36.42 24.06
CA MET A 1 -82.45 -36.80 24.89
C MET A 1 -82.61 -36.16 26.27
N PRO A 2 -82.25 -36.84 27.37
CA PRO A 2 -82.10 -36.15 28.66
C PRO A 2 -81.12 -34.98 28.49
N GLN A 3 -81.42 -33.82 29.06
CA GLN A 3 -80.61 -32.59 28.97
C GLN A 3 -79.12 -32.83 29.31
N GLU A 4 -78.86 -33.78 30.22
CA GLU A 4 -77.54 -34.24 30.64
C GLU A 4 -76.72 -34.85 29.51
N LEU A 5 -77.30 -35.78 28.73
CA LEU A 5 -76.59 -36.45 27.63
C LEU A 5 -76.27 -35.47 26.48
N PHE A 6 -77.16 -34.50 26.25
CA PHE A 6 -76.93 -33.43 25.28
C PHE A 6 -75.74 -32.54 25.68
N ASN A 7 -75.62 -32.18 26.96
CA ASN A 7 -74.50 -31.39 27.46
C ASN A 7 -73.17 -32.17 27.37
N ILE A 8 -73.17 -33.47 27.70
CA ILE A 8 -71.98 -34.33 27.57
C ILE A 8 -71.55 -34.45 26.12
N GLU A 9 -72.49 -34.65 25.18
CA GLU A 9 -72.17 -34.72 23.76
C GLU A 9 -71.61 -33.39 23.23
N LEU A 10 -72.15 -32.25 23.69
CA LEU A 10 -71.61 -30.93 23.33
C LEU A 10 -70.19 -30.72 23.87
N SER A 11 -69.93 -31.10 25.13
CA SER A 11 -68.59 -31.07 25.72
C SER A 11 -67.62 -32.01 24.99
N HIS A 12 -68.08 -33.19 24.58
CA HIS A 12 -67.30 -34.15 23.81
C HIS A 12 -66.90 -33.59 22.42
N GLN A 13 -67.85 -32.97 21.72
CA GLN A 13 -67.57 -32.33 20.43
C GLN A 13 -66.56 -31.19 20.57
N THR A 14 -66.68 -30.39 21.64
CA THR A 14 -65.73 -29.32 21.95
C THR A 14 -64.33 -29.88 22.26
N LEU A 15 -64.26 -30.98 23.01
CA LEU A 15 -63.01 -31.69 23.27
C LEU A 15 -62.38 -32.21 21.98
N ARG A 16 -63.14 -32.86 21.09
CA ARG A 16 -62.65 -33.35 19.79
C ARG A 16 -62.07 -32.25 18.92
N GLN A 17 -62.73 -31.10 18.88
CA GLN A 17 -62.21 -29.93 18.16
C GLN A 17 -60.89 -29.46 18.79
N THR A 18 -60.83 -29.43 20.12
CA THR A 18 -59.63 -29.05 20.88
C THR A 18 -58.45 -30.01 20.62
N LEU A 19 -58.69 -31.32 20.59
CA LEU A 19 -57.64 -32.31 20.33
C LEU A 19 -57.07 -32.23 18.91
N LYS A 20 -57.89 -31.80 17.93
CA LYS A 20 -57.48 -31.56 16.54
C LYS A 20 -56.73 -30.24 16.35
N LYS A 21 -56.94 -29.25 17.23
CA LYS A 21 -56.24 -27.96 17.17
C LYS A 21 -54.75 -28.14 17.51
N GLN A 22 -53.96 -27.22 16.99
CA GLN A 22 -52.53 -27.13 17.27
C GLN A 22 -52.34 -26.46 18.64
N SER A 23 -52.12 -27.26 19.68
CA SER A 23 -52.08 -26.80 21.08
C SER A 23 -51.16 -27.68 21.94
N SER A 24 -50.78 -27.24 23.14
CA SER A 24 -49.89 -27.98 24.02
C SER A 24 -50.50 -29.29 24.54
N ALA A 25 -49.63 -30.28 24.82
CA ALA A 25 -50.04 -31.55 25.39
C ALA A 25 -50.71 -31.37 26.75
N ASN A 26 -50.15 -30.48 27.57
CA ASN A 26 -50.70 -30.01 28.84
C ASN A 26 -52.13 -29.47 28.71
N TYR A 27 -52.36 -28.59 27.74
CA TYR A 27 -53.70 -28.03 27.47
C TYR A 27 -54.69 -29.10 27.01
N LYS A 28 -54.27 -30.01 26.11
CA LYS A 28 -55.10 -31.15 25.67
C LYS A 28 -55.44 -32.08 26.83
N LEU A 29 -54.47 -32.43 27.67
CA LEU A 29 -54.68 -33.27 28.84
C LEU A 29 -55.60 -32.62 29.87
N LYS A 30 -55.51 -31.30 30.10
CA LYS A 30 -56.42 -30.58 31.00
C LYS A 30 -57.86 -30.66 30.51
N ASN A 31 -58.08 -30.49 29.20
CA ASN A 31 -59.42 -30.64 28.59
C ASN A 31 -59.92 -32.09 28.64
N ILE A 32 -59.05 -33.09 28.40
CA ILE A 32 -59.42 -34.51 28.57
C ILE A 32 -59.78 -34.78 30.04
N TYR A 33 -58.96 -34.32 30.99
CA TYR A 33 -59.20 -34.50 32.42
C TYR A 33 -60.53 -33.90 32.87
N GLU A 34 -60.85 -32.66 32.48
CA GLU A 34 -62.13 -32.03 32.83
C GLU A 34 -63.33 -32.78 32.22
N PHE A 35 -63.19 -33.30 31.00
CA PHE A 35 -64.22 -34.15 30.40
C PHE A 35 -64.36 -35.50 31.11
N LEU A 36 -63.24 -36.16 31.45
CA LEU A 36 -63.23 -37.40 32.23
C LEU A 36 -63.87 -37.20 33.60
N LYS A 37 -63.54 -36.10 34.27
CA LYS A 37 -64.16 -35.70 35.53
C LYS A 37 -65.67 -35.54 35.36
N LEU A 38 -66.11 -34.82 34.33
CA LEU A 38 -67.54 -34.64 34.03
C LEU A 38 -68.27 -35.97 33.84
N ILE A 39 -67.71 -36.93 33.09
CA ILE A 39 -68.41 -38.19 32.79
C ILE A 39 -68.30 -39.22 33.92
N ILE A 40 -67.15 -39.32 34.59
CA ILE A 40 -66.94 -40.26 35.70
C ILE A 40 -67.72 -39.83 36.94
N ASP A 41 -67.74 -38.53 37.26
CA ASP A 41 -68.47 -38.03 38.44
C ASP A 41 -70.00 -38.10 38.24
N ASN A 42 -70.49 -38.15 36.99
CA ASN A 42 -71.91 -38.36 36.66
C ASN A 42 -72.29 -39.84 36.48
N ASP A 43 -71.32 -40.77 36.46
CA ASP A 43 -71.55 -42.21 36.30
C ASP A 43 -71.84 -42.90 37.64
N ASN A 44 -72.89 -42.45 38.32
CA ASN A 44 -73.35 -43.03 39.58
C ASN A 44 -74.08 -44.37 39.36
N GLN A 45 -73.32 -45.43 39.06
CA GLN A 45 -73.72 -46.85 39.03
C GLN A 45 -74.26 -47.43 37.70
N ASN A 46 -73.95 -46.86 36.53
CA ASN A 46 -74.38 -47.45 35.26
C ASN A 46 -73.18 -47.65 34.33
N GLU A 47 -72.39 -48.71 34.62
CA GLU A 47 -71.07 -49.03 34.04
C GLU A 47 -70.97 -48.99 32.50
N HIS A 48 -72.10 -48.95 31.78
CA HIS A 48 -72.17 -48.95 30.32
C HIS A 48 -72.61 -47.62 29.67
N LYS A 49 -73.03 -46.59 30.43
CA LYS A 49 -73.67 -45.38 29.85
C LYS A 49 -72.70 -44.55 29.00
N TYR A 50 -71.41 -44.52 29.36
CA TYR A 50 -70.40 -43.67 28.73
C TYR A 50 -69.18 -44.43 28.19
N GLU A 51 -69.22 -45.77 28.14
CA GLU A 51 -68.10 -46.64 27.70
C GLU A 51 -67.51 -46.23 26.35
N SER A 52 -68.37 -45.85 25.39
CA SER A 52 -67.92 -45.43 24.06
C SER A 52 -66.97 -44.24 24.10
N TYR A 53 -67.18 -43.27 25.00
CA TYR A 53 -66.32 -42.10 25.12
C TYR A 53 -64.96 -42.46 25.73
N PHE A 54 -64.93 -43.37 26.70
CA PHE A 54 -63.66 -43.83 27.30
C PHE A 54 -62.80 -44.58 26.28
N VAL A 55 -63.40 -45.51 25.53
CA VAL A 55 -62.71 -46.28 24.49
C VAL A 55 -62.18 -45.35 23.40
N GLU A 56 -62.96 -44.34 23.04
CA GLU A 56 -62.56 -43.36 22.03
C GLU A 56 -61.40 -42.45 22.47
N LEU A 57 -61.41 -41.97 23.71
CA LEU A 57 -60.41 -41.03 24.22
C LEU A 57 -59.11 -41.70 24.67
N LYS A 58 -59.13 -43.02 24.95
CA LYS A 58 -57.97 -43.77 25.45
C LYS A 58 -56.70 -43.53 24.61
N PRO A 59 -56.69 -43.64 23.27
CA PRO A 59 -55.46 -43.50 22.49
C PRO A 59 -54.81 -42.12 22.64
N ASP A 60 -55.61 -41.06 22.59
CA ASP A 60 -55.13 -39.68 22.75
C ASP A 60 -54.65 -39.43 24.18
N LEU A 61 -55.41 -39.89 25.18
CA LEU A 61 -55.02 -39.78 26.59
C LEU A 61 -53.69 -40.50 26.87
N PHE A 62 -53.54 -41.74 26.41
CA PHE A 62 -52.33 -42.53 26.65
C PHE A 62 -51.14 -41.90 25.97
N LYS A 63 -51.28 -41.54 24.69
CA LYS A 63 -50.21 -40.88 23.94
C LYS A 63 -49.76 -39.59 24.63
N LEU A 64 -50.72 -38.70 24.93
CA LEU A 64 -50.40 -37.42 25.56
C LEU A 64 -49.81 -37.62 26.96
N ALA A 65 -50.31 -38.56 27.75
CA ALA A 65 -49.82 -38.79 29.11
C ALA A 65 -48.43 -39.45 29.17
N PHE A 66 -48.07 -40.30 28.20
CA PHE A 66 -46.73 -40.90 28.10
C PHE A 66 -45.68 -39.95 27.49
N GLU A 67 -46.07 -39.13 26.52
CA GLU A 67 -45.13 -38.25 25.79
C GLU A 67 -44.92 -36.89 26.49
N ASN A 68 -45.79 -36.54 27.44
CA ASN A 68 -45.73 -35.24 28.11
C ASN A 68 -44.78 -35.22 29.31
N ASP A 69 -44.04 -34.12 29.44
CA ASP A 69 -43.12 -33.88 30.56
C ASP A 69 -43.77 -33.12 31.73
N PHE A 70 -45.03 -32.70 31.58
CA PHE A 70 -45.83 -31.98 32.57
C PHE A 70 -45.12 -30.74 33.14
N LYS A 71 -44.30 -30.07 32.32
CA LYS A 71 -43.69 -28.79 32.69
C LYS A 71 -44.76 -27.73 32.97
N PHE A 72 -44.46 -26.83 33.90
CA PHE A 72 -45.27 -25.64 34.21
C PHE A 72 -46.65 -25.91 34.84
N ILE A 73 -46.95 -27.16 35.18
CA ILE A 73 -48.22 -27.55 35.80
C ILE A 73 -47.99 -27.97 37.26
N ASP A 74 -49.02 -27.73 38.09
CA ASP A 74 -49.11 -28.22 39.46
C ASP A 74 -48.98 -29.76 39.49
N PRO A 75 -48.01 -30.35 40.22
CA PRO A 75 -47.89 -31.80 40.32
C PRO A 75 -49.18 -32.50 40.76
N GLU A 76 -50.03 -31.83 41.53
CA GLU A 76 -51.34 -32.36 41.90
C GLU A 76 -52.23 -32.73 40.71
N PHE A 77 -52.11 -32.02 39.59
CA PHE A 77 -52.81 -32.39 38.36
C PHE A 77 -52.39 -33.77 37.85
N ILE A 78 -51.10 -34.11 37.94
CA ILE A 78 -50.54 -35.42 37.54
C ILE A 78 -51.11 -36.53 38.42
N ARG A 79 -51.23 -36.26 39.73
CA ARG A 79 -51.85 -37.19 40.67
C ARG A 79 -53.35 -37.37 40.37
N ASN A 80 -54.06 -36.28 40.08
CA ASN A 80 -55.48 -36.30 39.79
C ASN A 80 -55.80 -37.05 38.50
N ILE A 81 -55.02 -36.84 37.43
CA ILE A 81 -55.21 -37.58 36.17
C ILE A 81 -54.84 -39.07 36.35
N SER A 82 -53.79 -39.39 37.10
CA SER A 82 -53.44 -40.77 37.47
C SER A 82 -54.58 -41.47 38.22
N SER A 83 -55.23 -40.78 39.18
CA SER A 83 -56.40 -41.29 39.89
C SER A 83 -57.57 -41.57 38.95
N LYS A 84 -57.88 -40.65 38.04
CA LYS A 84 -58.98 -40.84 37.07
C LYS A 84 -58.69 -41.96 36.06
N ILE A 85 -57.43 -42.14 35.66
CA ILE A 85 -57.01 -43.30 34.84
C ILE A 85 -57.17 -44.61 35.63
N SER A 86 -56.91 -44.62 36.93
CA SER A 86 -57.14 -45.79 37.80
C SER A 86 -58.63 -46.10 37.98
N GLU A 87 -59.50 -45.09 38.01
CA GLU A 87 -60.96 -45.27 37.96
C GLU A 87 -61.38 -45.89 36.62
N MET A 88 -60.86 -45.39 35.49
CA MET A 88 -61.12 -45.96 34.16
C MET A 88 -60.66 -47.41 34.03
N GLN A 89 -59.51 -47.78 34.62
CA GLN A 89 -58.97 -49.15 34.59
C GLN A 89 -59.93 -50.20 35.18
N LYS A 90 -60.85 -49.78 36.07
CA LYS A 90 -61.82 -50.67 36.73
C LYS A 90 -63.05 -50.96 35.86
N LEU A 91 -63.24 -50.24 34.76
CA LEU A 91 -64.39 -50.43 33.87
C LEU A 91 -64.29 -51.76 33.11
N SER A 92 -65.42 -52.45 32.97
CA SER A 92 -65.53 -53.75 32.29
C SER A 92 -64.98 -53.75 30.87
N CYS A 93 -65.11 -52.64 30.14
CA CYS A 93 -64.64 -52.51 28.77
C CYS A 93 -63.10 -52.58 28.62
N PHE A 94 -62.32 -52.46 29.70
CA PHE A 94 -60.85 -52.48 29.69
C PHE A 94 -60.23 -53.69 30.41
N GLU A 95 -61.00 -54.74 30.68
CA GLU A 95 -60.53 -55.93 31.44
C GLU A 95 -59.25 -56.55 30.83
N ASN A 96 -59.15 -56.60 29.50
CA ASN A 96 -57.99 -57.17 28.79
C ASN A 96 -56.80 -56.21 28.66
N GLU A 97 -56.93 -54.97 29.12
CA GLU A 97 -55.93 -53.90 28.95
C GLU A 97 -55.38 -53.39 30.28
N LYS A 98 -55.74 -54.03 31.40
CA LYS A 98 -55.35 -53.63 32.76
C LYS A 98 -53.83 -53.44 32.92
N GLU A 99 -53.01 -54.24 32.23
CA GLU A 99 -51.55 -54.10 32.28
C GLU A 99 -51.06 -52.79 31.65
N GLU A 100 -51.69 -52.34 30.55
CA GLU A 100 -51.34 -51.11 29.86
C GLU A 100 -51.67 -49.88 30.72
N PHE A 101 -52.84 -49.88 31.35
CA PHE A 101 -53.23 -48.87 32.35
C PHE A 101 -52.26 -48.84 33.53
N ALA A 102 -51.87 -50.00 34.06
CA ALA A 102 -50.90 -50.08 35.17
C ALA A 102 -49.53 -49.49 34.79
N LYS A 103 -49.06 -49.71 33.55
CA LYS A 103 -47.83 -49.09 33.04
C LYS A 103 -47.94 -47.56 32.99
N LEU A 104 -49.06 -47.02 32.51
CA LEU A 104 -49.28 -45.58 32.45
C LEU A 104 -49.37 -44.95 33.85
N ILE A 105 -50.13 -45.56 34.77
CA ILE A 105 -50.24 -45.10 36.16
C ILE A 105 -48.86 -45.07 36.84
N ASN A 106 -48.05 -46.13 36.67
CA ASN A 106 -46.70 -46.18 37.20
C ASN A 106 -45.79 -45.09 36.59
N HIS A 107 -45.93 -44.82 35.29
CA HIS A 107 -45.22 -43.73 34.63
C HIS A 107 -45.62 -42.38 35.22
N LEU A 108 -46.92 -42.08 35.33
CA LEU A 108 -47.42 -40.82 35.88
C LEU A 108 -47.03 -40.63 37.34
N ASN A 109 -47.06 -41.68 38.16
CA ASN A 109 -46.59 -41.62 39.55
C ASN A 109 -45.09 -41.30 39.61
N LYS A 110 -44.28 -41.92 38.74
CA LYS A 110 -42.84 -41.59 38.66
C LYS A 110 -42.61 -40.13 38.23
N VAL A 111 -43.38 -39.63 37.26
CA VAL A 111 -43.32 -38.23 36.84
C VAL A 111 -43.74 -37.32 37.99
N TYR A 112 -44.84 -37.61 38.67
CA TYR A 112 -45.32 -36.88 39.85
C TYR A 112 -44.24 -36.77 40.93
N GLU A 113 -43.64 -37.88 41.35
CA GLU A 113 -42.57 -37.89 42.36
C GLU A 113 -41.37 -37.07 41.91
N THR A 114 -40.98 -37.17 40.63
CA THR A 114 -39.87 -36.37 40.08
C THR A 114 -40.20 -34.87 40.12
N ARG A 115 -41.40 -34.47 39.69
CA ARG A 115 -41.83 -33.06 39.70
C ARG A 115 -41.96 -32.51 41.12
N LEU A 116 -42.44 -33.33 42.05
CA LEU A 116 -42.57 -32.96 43.45
C LEU A 116 -41.19 -32.78 44.11
N ASP A 117 -40.27 -33.72 43.88
CA ASP A 117 -38.88 -33.62 44.34
C ASP A 117 -38.19 -32.37 43.79
N GLU A 118 -38.39 -32.02 42.51
CA GLU A 118 -37.84 -30.78 41.94
C GLU A 118 -38.29 -29.52 42.69
N LEU A 119 -39.57 -29.44 43.08
CA LEU A 119 -40.11 -28.30 43.83
C LEU A 119 -39.67 -28.31 45.30
N GLN A 120 -39.52 -29.49 45.91
CA GLN A 120 -39.16 -29.66 47.33
C GLN A 120 -37.65 -29.58 47.59
N SER A 121 -36.82 -30.02 46.65
CA SER A 121 -35.36 -29.89 46.69
C SER A 121 -34.90 -28.46 46.34
N GLY A 122 -35.80 -27.65 45.78
CA GLY A 122 -35.47 -26.31 45.29
C GLY A 122 -34.52 -26.36 44.10
N GLN A 123 -34.60 -27.38 43.25
CA GLN A 123 -33.79 -27.44 42.03
C GLN A 123 -34.14 -26.27 41.09
N ILE A 124 -33.15 -25.41 40.87
CA ILE A 124 -33.25 -24.22 40.02
C ILE A 124 -32.34 -24.35 38.81
N ASN A 125 -32.74 -23.75 37.70
CA ASN A 125 -31.86 -23.57 36.55
C ASN A 125 -30.62 -22.75 36.99
N THR A 126 -29.44 -23.21 36.57
CA THR A 126 -28.20 -22.47 36.78
C THR A 126 -28.28 -21.11 36.07
N ASP A 127 -27.64 -20.10 36.67
CA ASP A 127 -27.46 -18.80 36.05
C ASP A 127 -26.57 -18.98 34.81
N SER A 128 -27.21 -19.23 33.66
CA SER A 128 -26.56 -19.25 32.35
C SER A 128 -27.05 -18.09 31.52
N GLU A 129 -26.10 -17.35 30.96
CA GLU A 129 -26.38 -16.23 30.08
C GLU A 129 -26.92 -16.70 28.73
N THR A 130 -27.85 -15.92 28.17
CA THR A 130 -28.44 -16.19 26.87
C THR A 130 -28.78 -14.89 26.13
N ASP A 131 -28.72 -14.96 24.79
CA ASP A 131 -29.18 -13.89 23.89
C ASP A 131 -30.70 -13.93 23.64
N ALA A 132 -31.43 -14.84 24.31
CA ALA A 132 -32.87 -15.02 24.21
C ALA A 132 -33.56 -14.68 25.54
N VAL A 133 -34.85 -14.34 25.49
CA VAL A 133 -35.63 -14.00 26.68
C VAL A 133 -36.74 -15.03 26.89
N SER A 134 -36.84 -15.61 28.08
CA SER A 134 -37.95 -16.51 28.43
C SER A 134 -39.20 -15.69 28.74
N ILE A 135 -40.32 -16.01 28.09
CA ILE A 135 -41.60 -15.31 28.21
C ILE A 135 -42.66 -16.30 28.65
N VAL A 136 -43.49 -15.92 29.62
CA VAL A 136 -44.68 -16.70 29.97
C VAL A 136 -45.89 -16.21 29.17
N LEU A 137 -46.53 -17.16 28.52
CA LEU A 137 -47.70 -17.01 27.67
C LEU A 137 -48.85 -17.85 28.24
N LEU A 138 -50.08 -17.50 27.88
CA LEU A 138 -51.25 -18.29 28.22
C LEU A 138 -51.83 -18.87 26.94
N GLU A 139 -52.14 -20.15 26.99
CA GLU A 139 -52.90 -20.85 25.97
C GLU A 139 -54.37 -20.88 26.40
N ASN A 140 -55.25 -20.32 25.56
CA ASN A 140 -56.69 -20.24 25.79
C ASN A 140 -57.44 -20.61 24.50
N ASN A 141 -58.62 -21.20 24.62
CA ASN A 141 -59.60 -21.34 23.54
C ASN A 141 -60.81 -20.48 23.89
N SER A 142 -61.22 -19.61 22.98
CA SER A 142 -62.26 -18.57 23.14
C SER A 142 -63.61 -19.02 23.73
N ASP A 143 -63.87 -20.33 23.77
CA ASP A 143 -65.10 -20.95 24.28
C ASP A 143 -64.97 -21.61 25.67
N ASN A 144 -63.76 -21.85 26.19
CA ASN A 144 -63.52 -22.54 27.48
C ASN A 144 -62.71 -21.66 28.45
N LYS A 145 -63.14 -21.55 29.72
CA LYS A 145 -62.42 -20.82 30.80
C LYS A 145 -61.11 -21.48 31.27
N LEU A 146 -60.60 -22.48 30.56
CA LEU A 146 -59.41 -23.23 30.96
C LEU A 146 -58.19 -22.61 30.29
N GLU A 147 -57.37 -21.93 31.07
CA GLU A 147 -56.08 -21.39 30.61
C GLU A 147 -54.93 -22.30 31.07
N THR A 148 -53.88 -22.40 30.25
CA THR A 148 -52.64 -23.11 30.61
C THR A 148 -51.45 -22.20 30.34
N ALA A 149 -50.60 -22.01 31.36
CA ALA A 149 -49.39 -21.22 31.22
C ALA A 149 -48.25 -22.03 30.57
N LEU A 150 -47.54 -21.40 29.65
CA LEU A 150 -46.39 -21.95 28.93
C LEU A 150 -45.24 -20.95 28.96
N ILE A 151 -44.02 -21.44 29.16
CA ILE A 151 -42.81 -20.61 29.05
C ILE A 151 -42.13 -20.92 27.73
N GLN A 152 -41.97 -19.89 26.89
CA GLN A 152 -41.32 -19.98 25.59
C GLN A 152 -40.12 -19.04 25.52
N ARG A 153 -39.07 -19.43 24.80
CA ARG A 153 -37.89 -18.60 24.60
C ARG A 153 -38.03 -17.77 23.34
N LEU A 154 -38.14 -16.46 23.51
CA LEU A 154 -38.16 -15.50 22.40
C LEU A 154 -36.73 -15.19 21.98
N ASN A 155 -36.48 -15.33 20.68
CA ASN A 155 -35.23 -15.00 20.04
C ASN A 155 -35.42 -13.82 19.08
N LEU A 156 -34.32 -13.11 18.81
CA LEU A 156 -34.29 -12.03 17.84
C LEU A 156 -33.03 -12.12 16.97
N ARG A 157 -33.22 -11.95 15.66
CA ARG A 157 -32.14 -11.74 14.71
C ARG A 157 -32.30 -10.38 14.05
N THR A 158 -31.23 -9.59 14.10
CA THR A 158 -31.18 -8.25 13.49
C THR A 158 -30.16 -8.22 12.36
N SER A 159 -30.57 -7.75 11.17
CA SER A 159 -29.68 -7.63 10.00
C SER A 159 -29.75 -6.26 9.33
N TYR A 160 -28.62 -5.83 8.78
CA TYR A 160 -28.47 -4.53 8.11
C TYR A 160 -29.21 -4.50 6.77
N ARG A 161 -29.88 -3.38 6.48
CA ARG A 161 -30.45 -3.13 5.16
C ARG A 161 -29.46 -2.44 4.22
N LEU A 162 -29.56 -2.77 2.93
CA LEU A 162 -28.83 -2.09 1.87
C LEU A 162 -29.31 -0.63 1.73
N LYS A 163 -28.43 0.24 1.23
CA LYS A 163 -28.70 1.67 0.97
C LYS A 163 -29.96 1.84 0.11
N GLY A 164 -30.90 2.69 0.55
CA GLY A 164 -32.08 3.10 -0.23
C GLY A 164 -33.43 2.62 0.29
N ILE A 165 -33.50 2.05 1.50
CA ILE A 165 -34.79 1.67 2.11
C ILE A 165 -34.93 2.30 3.51
N ASP A 166 -35.96 3.14 3.66
CA ASP A 166 -36.10 4.10 4.76
C ASP A 166 -37.07 3.64 5.87
N LYS A 167 -37.26 2.31 6.01
CA LYS A 167 -38.09 1.75 7.08
C LYS A 167 -37.55 0.43 7.60
N ASP A 168 -37.84 0.15 8.87
CA ASP A 168 -37.59 -1.16 9.46
C ASP A 168 -38.55 -2.20 8.90
N ILE A 169 -38.11 -3.47 8.90
CA ILE A 169 -38.97 -4.62 8.67
C ILE A 169 -39.02 -5.40 9.98
N ILE A 170 -40.23 -5.77 10.39
CA ILE A 170 -40.49 -6.58 11.57
C ILE A 170 -41.19 -7.85 11.09
N GLU A 171 -40.56 -8.99 11.35
CA GLU A 171 -41.04 -10.33 11.00
C GLU A 171 -41.17 -11.16 12.28
N PHE A 172 -42.25 -11.91 12.39
CA PHE A 172 -42.45 -12.91 13.42
C PHE A 172 -42.68 -14.26 12.73
N LEU A 173 -41.79 -15.24 12.96
CA LEU A 173 -41.76 -16.47 12.17
C LEU A 173 -42.74 -17.55 12.66
N ASN A 174 -43.24 -17.45 13.89
CA ASN A 174 -44.19 -18.43 14.43
C ASN A 174 -45.61 -18.17 13.92
N ILE A 175 -46.45 -19.20 13.96
CA ILE A 175 -47.84 -19.14 13.53
C ILE A 175 -48.62 -18.20 14.46
N THR A 176 -49.31 -17.25 13.85
CA THR A 176 -50.25 -16.35 14.52
C THR A 176 -51.63 -16.60 13.93
N ASP A 177 -52.68 -16.30 14.70
CA ASP A 177 -54.03 -16.30 14.14
C ASP A 177 -54.09 -15.21 13.05
N GLU A 178 -54.59 -15.53 11.85
CA GLU A 178 -54.69 -14.57 10.72
C GLU A 178 -55.49 -13.31 11.09
N SER A 179 -56.31 -13.38 12.14
CA SER A 179 -57.08 -12.26 12.68
C SER A 179 -56.29 -11.39 13.69
N ASP A 180 -55.14 -11.86 14.21
CA ASP A 180 -54.43 -11.21 15.31
C ASP A 180 -53.31 -10.27 14.83
N LYS A 181 -53.71 -9.09 14.33
CA LYS A 181 -52.81 -7.98 13.99
C LYS A 181 -52.04 -7.42 15.21
N SER A 182 -52.44 -7.78 16.43
CA SER A 182 -51.94 -7.16 17.66
C SER A 182 -50.47 -7.48 17.96
N ILE A 183 -50.00 -8.71 17.70
CA ILE A 183 -48.60 -9.09 17.93
C ILE A 183 -47.65 -8.27 17.06
N LYS A 184 -47.98 -8.14 15.77
CA LYS A 184 -47.15 -7.36 14.84
C LYS A 184 -47.12 -5.89 15.23
N ASP A 185 -48.27 -5.31 15.55
CA ASP A 185 -48.38 -3.92 15.98
C ASP A 185 -47.62 -3.66 17.31
N GLN A 186 -47.60 -4.65 18.22
CA GLN A 186 -46.81 -4.63 19.44
C GLN A 186 -45.30 -4.64 19.13
N LEU A 187 -44.82 -5.57 18.30
CA LEU A 187 -43.40 -5.66 17.93
C LEU A 187 -42.90 -4.40 17.20
N GLU A 188 -43.71 -3.82 16.31
CA GLU A 188 -43.41 -2.54 15.66
C GLU A 188 -43.32 -1.39 16.68
N THR A 189 -44.22 -1.38 17.66
CA THR A 189 -44.20 -0.43 18.77
C THR A 189 -42.94 -0.59 19.61
N ASP A 190 -42.58 -1.82 19.94
CA ASP A 190 -41.40 -2.17 20.75
C ASP A 190 -40.11 -1.70 20.06
N VAL A 191 -39.92 -2.00 18.78
CA VAL A 191 -38.74 -1.56 18.00
C VAL A 191 -38.65 -0.04 17.96
N ARG A 192 -39.77 0.66 17.75
CA ARG A 192 -39.81 2.12 17.73
C ARG A 192 -39.40 2.73 19.08
N ILE A 193 -39.89 2.18 20.18
CA ILE A 193 -39.55 2.64 21.53
C ILE A 193 -38.08 2.32 21.84
N ALA A 194 -37.60 1.12 21.52
CA ALA A 194 -36.21 0.72 21.68
C ALA A 194 -35.25 1.70 20.97
N LYS A 195 -35.55 2.08 19.72
CA LYS A 195 -34.77 3.10 18.98
C LYS A 195 -34.78 4.47 19.64
N SER A 196 -35.95 4.89 20.14
CA SER A 196 -36.09 6.16 20.86
C SER A 196 -35.20 6.19 22.10
N GLU A 197 -35.15 5.10 22.88
CA GLU A 197 -34.27 5.00 24.05
C GLU A 197 -32.78 4.93 23.66
N CYS A 198 -32.41 4.18 22.61
CA CYS A 198 -31.03 4.17 22.10
C CYS A 198 -30.57 5.59 21.71
N LYS A 199 -31.45 6.40 21.09
CA LYS A 199 -31.14 7.78 20.70
C LYS A 199 -30.79 8.66 21.90
N LYS A 200 -31.42 8.45 23.07
CA LYS A 200 -31.08 9.17 24.31
C LYS A 200 -29.66 8.87 24.80
N LEU A 201 -29.10 7.71 24.43
CA LEU A 201 -27.71 7.34 24.70
C LEU A 201 -26.71 7.83 23.63
N GLY A 202 -27.17 8.61 22.64
CA GLY A 202 -26.37 9.04 21.51
C GLY A 202 -26.18 7.98 20.42
N VAL A 203 -26.91 6.86 20.49
CA VAL A 203 -26.87 5.79 19.48
C VAL A 203 -27.92 6.08 18.41
N VAL A 204 -27.46 6.48 17.21
CA VAL A 204 -28.33 6.74 16.07
C VAL A 204 -28.46 5.46 15.25
N ALA A 205 -29.49 4.67 15.54
CA ALA A 205 -29.76 3.41 14.86
C ALA A 205 -30.24 3.62 13.41
N GLY A 206 -29.62 2.91 12.46
CA GLY A 206 -30.10 2.82 11.07
C GLY A 206 -31.41 2.02 10.92
N HIS A 207 -31.74 1.64 9.68
CA HIS A 207 -32.87 0.74 9.39
C HIS A 207 -32.43 -0.72 9.34
N TYR A 208 -33.18 -1.60 10.00
CA TYR A 208 -32.85 -3.01 10.16
C TYR A 208 -34.03 -3.93 9.80
N ASN A 209 -33.73 -5.21 9.54
CA ASN A 209 -34.72 -6.27 9.60
C ASN A 209 -34.63 -6.95 10.97
N PHE A 210 -35.75 -6.96 11.71
CA PHE A 210 -35.92 -7.60 13.01
C PHE A 210 -36.79 -8.85 12.82
N THR A 211 -36.18 -10.02 12.98
CA THR A 211 -36.88 -11.30 12.84
C THR A 211 -36.97 -11.98 14.21
N TYR A 212 -38.18 -12.09 14.74
CA TYR A 212 -38.50 -12.70 16.03
C TYR A 212 -39.00 -14.14 15.85
N TRP A 213 -38.64 -15.03 16.77
CA TRP A 213 -39.23 -16.37 16.84
C TRP A 213 -39.16 -17.01 18.22
N PHE A 214 -40.10 -17.91 18.53
CA PHE A 214 -40.04 -18.87 19.63
C PHE A 214 -39.39 -20.18 19.18
N ASP A 215 -38.66 -20.84 20.09
CA ASP A 215 -38.02 -22.13 19.84
C ASP A 215 -39.04 -23.20 19.40
N GLU A 216 -40.25 -23.19 19.96
CA GLU A 216 -41.33 -24.09 19.56
C GLU A 216 -42.23 -23.45 18.49
N GLY A 217 -42.17 -23.97 17.27
CA GLY A 217 -42.91 -23.45 16.10
C GLY A 217 -44.37 -23.89 15.99
N ASN A 218 -44.81 -24.78 16.88
CA ASN A 218 -46.04 -25.54 16.69
C ASN A 218 -47.26 -25.01 17.48
N TYR A 219 -47.28 -23.74 17.86
CA TYR A 219 -48.45 -23.16 18.55
C TYR A 219 -48.97 -21.96 17.80
N ILE A 220 -50.27 -21.71 17.98
CA ILE A 220 -50.92 -20.47 17.55
C ILE A 220 -50.76 -19.47 18.70
N TYR A 221 -49.89 -18.48 18.50
CA TYR A 221 -49.60 -17.47 19.50
C TYR A 221 -50.55 -16.28 19.35
N THR A 222 -51.12 -15.81 20.46
CA THR A 222 -52.02 -14.65 20.51
C THR A 222 -51.68 -13.71 21.68
N GLY A 223 -52.06 -12.44 21.53
CA GLY A 223 -51.95 -11.42 22.57
C GLY A 223 -50.57 -10.76 22.74
N ALA A 224 -50.51 -9.70 23.56
CA ALA A 224 -49.37 -8.77 23.63
C ALA A 224 -48.40 -9.02 24.81
N SER A 225 -48.48 -10.18 25.46
CA SER A 225 -47.71 -10.49 26.69
C SER A 225 -46.19 -10.58 26.49
N LEU A 226 -45.74 -10.64 25.23
CA LEU A 226 -44.33 -10.71 24.84
C LEU A 226 -43.63 -9.35 24.79
N GLY A 227 -44.37 -8.24 24.94
CA GLY A 227 -43.88 -6.88 24.68
C GLY A 227 -42.59 -6.54 25.43
N ILE A 228 -42.53 -6.80 26.75
CA ILE A 228 -41.30 -6.53 27.54
C ILE A 228 -40.10 -7.36 27.06
N GLY A 229 -40.30 -8.62 26.64
CA GLY A 229 -39.22 -9.45 26.14
C GLY A 229 -38.73 -8.96 24.77
N ALA A 230 -39.67 -8.66 23.88
CA ALA A 230 -39.37 -8.21 22.53
C ALA A 230 -38.66 -6.85 22.48
N ILE A 231 -39.09 -5.87 23.30
CA ILE A 231 -38.43 -4.56 23.40
C ILE A 231 -37.03 -4.67 24.01
N CYS A 232 -36.84 -5.52 25.02
CA CYS A 232 -35.53 -5.77 25.62
C CYS A 232 -34.55 -6.36 24.59
N LEU A 233 -34.99 -7.34 23.80
CA LEU A 233 -34.20 -7.92 22.73
C LEU A 233 -33.87 -6.89 21.64
N ALA A 234 -34.85 -6.11 21.18
CA ALA A 234 -34.64 -5.06 20.18
C ALA A 234 -33.61 -4.03 20.64
N TYR A 235 -33.80 -3.50 21.86
CA TYR A 235 -32.91 -2.51 22.44
C TYR A 235 -31.48 -3.05 22.57
N ASN A 236 -31.32 -4.25 23.10
CA ASN A 236 -30.00 -4.87 23.26
C ASN A 236 -29.32 -5.14 21.90
N SER A 237 -30.09 -5.63 20.91
CA SER A 237 -29.56 -5.88 19.58
C SER A 237 -29.11 -4.60 18.88
N LEU A 238 -29.81 -3.48 19.07
CA LEU A 238 -29.41 -2.18 18.55
C LEU A 238 -28.09 -1.68 19.16
N LEU A 239 -27.91 -1.84 20.49
CA LEU A 239 -26.64 -1.50 21.14
C LEU A 239 -25.47 -2.30 20.57
N GLU A 240 -25.68 -3.60 20.32
CA GLU A 240 -24.68 -4.48 19.73
C GLU A 240 -24.36 -4.08 18.27
N LYS A 241 -25.38 -3.87 17.43
CA LYS A 241 -25.19 -3.57 16.00
C LYS A 241 -24.56 -2.20 15.76
N GLU A 242 -24.84 -1.22 16.61
CA GLU A 242 -24.28 0.12 16.53
C GLU A 242 -22.97 0.27 17.32
N LEU A 243 -22.37 -0.86 17.76
CA LEU A 243 -21.07 -0.92 18.43
C LEU A 243 -20.97 -0.02 19.68
N TYR A 244 -22.05 0.04 20.46
CA TYR A 244 -22.06 0.82 21.69
C TYR A 244 -21.02 0.29 22.70
N LYS A 245 -20.73 1.04 23.77
CA LYS A 245 -19.66 0.66 24.72
C LYS A 245 -19.91 -0.73 25.35
N TYR A 246 -21.17 -1.08 25.57
CA TYR A 246 -21.59 -2.32 26.20
C TYR A 246 -22.91 -2.80 25.62
N TYR A 247 -23.17 -4.10 25.77
CA TYR A 247 -24.44 -4.76 25.52
C TYR A 247 -24.77 -5.64 26.73
N TYR A 248 -25.90 -6.32 26.70
CA TYR A 248 -26.39 -7.13 27.81
C TYR A 248 -26.66 -8.57 27.38
N ARG A 249 -26.59 -9.49 28.33
CA ARG A 249 -27.07 -10.87 28.21
C ARG A 249 -28.11 -11.13 29.29
N PHE A 250 -29.12 -11.94 28.98
CA PHE A 250 -30.20 -12.25 29.92
C PHE A 250 -29.89 -13.55 30.66
N TYR A 251 -30.28 -13.65 31.92
CA TYR A 251 -30.18 -14.92 32.65
C TYR A 251 -31.34 -15.86 32.28
N SER A 252 -31.00 -17.09 31.91
CA SER A 252 -31.97 -18.12 31.46
C SER A 252 -32.99 -18.54 32.53
N ASN A 253 -32.69 -18.30 33.81
CA ASN A 253 -33.58 -18.56 34.93
C ASN A 253 -34.56 -17.42 35.22
N THR A 254 -34.60 -16.38 34.39
CA THR A 254 -35.52 -15.24 34.50
C THR A 254 -36.61 -15.33 33.44
N VAL A 255 -37.86 -15.16 33.85
CA VAL A 255 -39.04 -15.16 32.97
C VAL A 255 -39.69 -13.79 32.99
N PHE A 256 -40.18 -13.34 31.84
CA PHE A 256 -40.76 -12.02 31.66
C PHE A 256 -42.21 -12.11 31.22
N THR A 257 -43.02 -11.16 31.67
CA THR A 257 -44.36 -10.95 31.12
C THR A 257 -44.76 -9.49 31.25
N SER A 258 -45.31 -8.91 30.18
CA SER A 258 -46.04 -7.64 30.18
C SER A 258 -46.33 -7.23 28.74
N GLU A 259 -47.48 -6.60 28.54
CA GLU A 259 -47.71 -5.73 27.39
C GLU A 259 -47.02 -4.37 27.59
N ILE A 260 -46.57 -3.75 26.51
CA ILE A 260 -45.93 -2.43 26.53
C ILE A 260 -46.84 -1.43 25.83
N SER A 261 -47.24 -0.40 26.57
CA SER A 261 -48.00 0.73 26.02
C SER A 261 -47.18 1.50 24.97
N LYS A 262 -47.88 2.30 24.14
CA LYS A 262 -47.25 3.16 23.12
C LYS A 262 -46.23 4.17 23.68
N ASP A 263 -46.31 4.44 24.99
CA ASP A 263 -45.41 5.35 25.73
C ASP A 263 -44.27 4.62 26.46
N GLY A 264 -44.14 3.29 26.30
CA GLY A 264 -43.04 2.50 26.89
C GLY A 264 -43.23 2.08 28.35
N LYS A 265 -44.44 2.25 28.91
CA LYS A 265 -44.81 1.74 30.24
C LYS A 265 -45.37 0.32 30.16
N LEU A 266 -45.07 -0.50 31.17
CA LEU A 266 -45.66 -1.83 31.33
C LEU A 266 -47.13 -1.69 31.77
N LEU A 267 -48.03 -2.46 31.16
CA LEU A 267 -49.45 -2.47 31.51
C LEU A 267 -49.74 -3.49 32.62
N LYS A 268 -50.63 -3.11 33.55
CA LYS A 268 -51.15 -4.00 34.59
C LYS A 268 -51.96 -5.14 33.97
N MET A 269 -51.72 -6.37 34.41
CA MET A 269 -52.51 -7.55 34.01
C MET A 269 -53.72 -7.75 34.93
N GLU A 270 -54.77 -8.36 34.40
CA GLU A 270 -55.91 -8.82 35.19
C GLU A 270 -55.48 -9.89 36.22
N PRO A 271 -56.09 -9.92 37.43
CA PRO A 271 -55.67 -10.83 38.50
C PRO A 271 -55.75 -12.32 38.13
N GLU A 272 -56.72 -12.74 37.32
CA GLU A 272 -56.87 -14.14 36.88
C GLU A 272 -55.71 -14.57 35.98
N VAL A 273 -55.41 -13.75 34.96
CA VAL A 273 -54.27 -13.93 34.04
C VAL A 273 -52.94 -13.94 34.79
N LEU A 274 -52.78 -13.05 35.78
CA LEU A 274 -51.59 -13.00 36.62
C LEU A 274 -51.39 -14.30 37.41
N ARG A 275 -52.47 -14.86 37.98
CA ARG A 275 -52.40 -16.11 38.75
C ARG A 275 -51.95 -17.27 37.90
N GLU A 276 -52.54 -17.46 36.72
CA GLU A 276 -52.17 -18.56 35.83
C GLU A 276 -50.71 -18.45 35.36
N LYS A 277 -50.27 -17.25 34.97
CA LYS A 277 -48.85 -17.01 34.62
C LYS A 277 -47.91 -17.23 35.80
N LEU A 278 -48.26 -16.74 36.99
CA LEU A 278 -47.46 -16.96 38.19
C LEU A 278 -47.31 -18.45 38.49
N SER A 279 -48.41 -19.21 38.42
CA SER A 279 -48.41 -20.66 38.62
C SER A 279 -47.50 -21.35 37.61
N GLY A 280 -47.58 -21.01 36.33
CA GLY A 280 -46.69 -21.57 35.30
C GLY A 280 -45.20 -21.37 35.60
N VAL A 281 -44.82 -20.18 36.05
CA VAL A 281 -43.43 -19.88 36.43
C VAL A 281 -43.06 -20.53 37.77
N PHE A 282 -43.97 -20.57 38.73
CA PHE A 282 -43.75 -21.21 40.03
C PHE A 282 -43.45 -22.70 39.86
N TYR A 283 -44.22 -23.40 39.04
CA TYR A 283 -44.02 -24.82 38.74
C TYR A 283 -42.90 -25.08 37.73
N SER A 284 -42.20 -24.05 37.27
CA SER A 284 -40.97 -24.17 36.47
C SER A 284 -39.71 -24.19 37.35
N ARG A 285 -38.56 -24.48 36.73
CA ARG A 285 -37.23 -24.37 37.35
C ARG A 285 -36.66 -22.94 37.34
N ASN A 286 -37.44 -21.94 36.92
CA ASN A 286 -37.00 -20.55 36.84
C ASN A 286 -37.07 -19.86 38.21
N ARG A 287 -36.06 -19.07 38.55
CA ARG A 287 -35.97 -18.44 39.88
C ARG A 287 -36.64 -17.09 39.95
N LYS A 288 -36.67 -16.36 38.83
CA LYS A 288 -37.01 -14.94 38.80
C LYS A 288 -38.17 -14.71 37.84
N PHE A 289 -39.14 -13.92 38.28
CA PHE A 289 -40.30 -13.55 37.48
C PHE A 289 -40.45 -12.03 37.42
N VAL A 290 -40.21 -11.47 36.24
CA VAL A 290 -40.31 -10.05 35.97
C VAL A 290 -41.74 -9.70 35.62
N ILE A 291 -42.34 -8.82 36.43
CA ILE A 291 -43.75 -8.42 36.35
C ILE A 291 -43.90 -6.90 36.38
N PRO A 292 -45.03 -6.35 35.88
CA PRO A 292 -45.38 -4.96 36.11
C PRO A 292 -45.42 -4.63 37.61
N GLU A 293 -44.84 -3.49 37.99
CA GLU A 293 -44.85 -3.00 39.38
C GLU A 293 -46.27 -2.93 39.98
N ASP A 294 -47.25 -2.56 39.15
CA ASP A 294 -48.67 -2.43 39.54
C ASP A 294 -49.34 -3.78 39.88
N ASN A 295 -48.73 -4.92 39.53
CA ASN A 295 -49.22 -6.26 39.88
C ASN A 295 -48.53 -6.85 41.13
N LEU A 296 -47.58 -6.14 41.74
CA LEU A 296 -46.72 -6.70 42.80
C LEU A 296 -47.50 -7.17 44.03
N ILE A 297 -48.53 -6.42 44.45
CA ILE A 297 -49.31 -6.75 45.66
C ILE A 297 -50.08 -8.05 45.45
N GLU A 298 -50.87 -8.12 44.36
CA GLU A 298 -51.66 -9.29 43.98
C GLU A 298 -50.76 -10.52 43.76
N ALA A 299 -49.61 -10.34 43.11
CA ALA A 299 -48.64 -11.42 42.87
C ALA A 299 -48.04 -11.95 44.17
N LYS A 300 -47.73 -11.08 45.15
CA LYS A 300 -47.19 -11.50 46.46
C LYS A 300 -48.22 -12.29 47.28
N GLU A 301 -49.48 -11.86 47.28
CA GLU A 301 -50.56 -12.56 47.96
C GLU A 301 -50.74 -13.97 47.40
N TYR A 302 -50.75 -14.11 46.08
CA TYR A 302 -50.90 -15.42 45.45
C TYR A 302 -49.63 -16.29 45.56
N LEU A 303 -48.45 -15.69 45.44
CA LEU A 303 -47.18 -16.40 45.67
C LEU A 303 -47.10 -16.97 47.09
N LYS A 304 -47.63 -16.26 48.09
CA LYS A 304 -47.71 -16.76 49.46
C LYS A 304 -48.52 -18.06 49.54
N ILE A 305 -49.68 -18.12 48.86
CA ILE A 305 -50.52 -19.33 48.81
C ILE A 305 -49.74 -20.52 48.20
N LEU A 306 -48.99 -20.27 47.13
CA LEU A 306 -48.16 -21.29 46.48
C LEU A 306 -46.98 -21.74 47.37
N ASN A 307 -46.32 -20.81 48.05
CA ASN A 307 -45.25 -21.09 49.00
C ASN A 307 -45.75 -21.87 50.23
N ASP A 308 -46.96 -21.56 50.73
CA ASP A 308 -47.58 -22.31 51.83
C ASP A 308 -47.80 -23.79 51.42
N LYS A 309 -48.10 -24.04 50.13
CA LYS A 309 -48.24 -25.39 49.58
C LYS A 309 -46.89 -26.06 49.27
N TYR A 310 -45.88 -25.29 48.83
CA TYR A 310 -44.54 -25.79 48.49
C TYR A 310 -43.43 -24.90 49.11
N PRO A 311 -43.11 -25.07 50.41
CA PRO A 311 -42.26 -24.12 51.15
C PRO A 311 -40.81 -24.00 50.66
N SER A 312 -40.26 -25.06 50.06
CA SER A 312 -38.90 -25.05 49.53
C SER A 312 -38.75 -24.31 48.20
N ARG A 313 -39.87 -23.95 47.55
CA ARG A 313 -39.84 -23.31 46.24
C ARG A 313 -39.58 -21.80 46.39
N LEU A 314 -38.43 -21.35 45.91
CA LEU A 314 -38.03 -19.95 45.99
C LEU A 314 -38.20 -19.24 44.63
N LEU A 315 -39.38 -18.64 44.40
CA LEU A 315 -39.61 -17.75 43.27
C LEU A 315 -39.50 -16.28 43.72
N GLU A 316 -38.66 -15.52 43.04
CA GLU A 316 -38.45 -14.09 43.29
C GLU A 316 -39.26 -13.26 42.29
N LEU A 317 -40.06 -12.32 42.81
CA LEU A 317 -40.80 -11.36 41.99
C LEU A 317 -39.98 -10.10 41.80
N ILE A 318 -39.77 -9.72 40.53
CA ILE A 318 -38.99 -8.55 40.16
C ILE A 318 -39.93 -7.50 39.56
N PRO A 319 -40.37 -6.50 40.34
CA PRO A 319 -41.26 -5.47 39.84
C PRO A 319 -40.53 -4.50 38.91
N VAL A 320 -41.13 -4.21 37.77
CA VAL A 320 -40.58 -3.30 36.76
C VAL A 320 -41.65 -2.30 36.33
N LYS A 321 -41.27 -1.02 36.27
CA LYS A 321 -42.15 0.08 35.81
C LYS A 321 -42.00 0.37 34.32
N THR A 322 -40.77 0.29 33.82
CA THR A 322 -40.40 0.52 32.42
C THR A 322 -39.36 -0.51 32.00
N PHE A 323 -39.34 -0.91 30.72
CA PHE A 323 -38.40 -1.91 30.24
C PHE A 323 -36.92 -1.51 30.45
N THR A 324 -36.60 -0.22 30.44
CA THR A 324 -35.23 0.28 30.70
C THR A 324 -34.72 -0.09 32.09
N THR A 325 -35.63 -0.30 33.06
CA THR A 325 -35.28 -0.70 34.43
C THR A 325 -34.74 -2.13 34.45
N VAL A 326 -35.09 -2.97 33.46
CA VAL A 326 -34.54 -4.31 33.31
C VAL A 326 -33.01 -4.25 33.23
N PHE A 327 -32.48 -3.33 32.43
CA PHE A 327 -31.04 -3.18 32.20
C PHE A 327 -30.26 -2.54 33.36
N ARG A 328 -30.96 -2.05 34.39
CA ARG A 328 -30.35 -1.52 35.61
C ARG A 328 -30.22 -2.58 36.71
N ASN A 329 -30.98 -3.67 36.60
CA ASN A 329 -30.95 -4.75 37.57
C ASN A 329 -29.99 -5.84 37.08
N LEU A 330 -28.80 -5.91 37.70
CA LEU A 330 -27.76 -6.88 37.34
C LEU A 330 -28.09 -8.31 37.78
N ASP A 331 -29.18 -8.52 38.52
CA ASP A 331 -29.65 -9.86 38.86
C ASP A 331 -30.44 -10.50 37.71
N ILE A 332 -30.86 -9.75 36.69
CA ILE A 332 -31.61 -10.28 35.54
C ILE A 332 -30.85 -10.16 34.22
N VAL A 333 -29.86 -9.29 34.17
CA VAL A 333 -28.97 -9.14 33.02
C VAL A 333 -27.52 -9.03 33.44
N GLU A 334 -26.63 -9.59 32.63
CA GLU A 334 -25.20 -9.33 32.71
C GLU A 334 -24.82 -8.22 31.73
N ARG A 335 -23.95 -7.30 32.14
CA ARG A 335 -23.42 -6.24 31.28
C ARG A 335 -22.08 -6.67 30.69
N CYS A 336 -22.02 -6.81 29.37
CA CYS A 336 -20.81 -7.22 28.65
C CYS A 336 -20.16 -6.03 27.95
N GLU A 337 -18.83 -5.90 28.04
CA GLU A 337 -18.08 -4.88 27.29
C GLU A 337 -17.70 -5.38 25.89
N LEU A 338 -17.81 -4.48 24.90
CA LEU A 338 -17.42 -4.78 23.52
C LEU A 338 -15.89 -4.72 23.36
N LYS A 339 -15.25 -5.88 23.19
CA LYS A 339 -13.81 -5.99 22.98
C LYS A 339 -13.39 -5.33 21.67
N THR A 340 -12.19 -4.74 21.65
CA THR A 340 -11.62 -4.09 20.45
C THR A 340 -11.53 -5.06 19.26
N THR A 341 -11.26 -6.34 19.52
CA THR A 341 -11.22 -7.39 18.49
C THR A 341 -12.56 -7.56 17.78
N ASP A 342 -13.67 -7.44 18.50
CA ASP A 342 -15.01 -7.65 17.96
C ASP A 342 -15.46 -6.42 17.15
N LYS A 343 -15.07 -5.22 17.61
CA LYS A 343 -15.21 -3.98 16.83
C LYS A 343 -14.46 -4.07 15.50
N ILE A 344 -13.20 -4.53 15.53
CA ILE A 344 -12.40 -4.71 14.31
C ILE A 344 -13.08 -5.73 13.39
N LYS A 345 -13.39 -6.94 13.86
CA LYS A 345 -14.05 -7.98 13.06
C LYS A 345 -15.35 -7.48 12.41
N PHE A 346 -16.13 -6.70 13.14
CA PHE A 346 -17.36 -6.10 12.63
C PHE A 346 -17.07 -5.07 11.53
N LEU A 347 -16.12 -4.15 11.74
CA LEU A 347 -15.72 -3.16 10.74
C LEU A 347 -15.15 -3.81 9.47
N THR A 348 -14.34 -4.87 9.60
CA THR A 348 -13.81 -5.60 8.43
C THR A 348 -14.94 -6.23 7.62
N LYS A 349 -15.96 -6.81 8.27
CA LYS A 349 -17.14 -7.34 7.57
C LYS A 349 -17.98 -6.24 6.92
N LYS A 350 -18.18 -5.10 7.60
CA LYS A 350 -18.97 -3.97 7.09
C LYS A 350 -18.32 -3.29 5.87
N TYR A 351 -16.99 -3.22 5.85
CA TYR A 351 -16.21 -2.48 4.84
C TYR A 351 -15.31 -3.38 3.99
N GLN A 352 -15.62 -4.68 3.85
CA GLN A 352 -14.78 -5.63 3.11
C GLN A 352 -14.51 -5.19 1.66
N LYS A 353 -15.55 -4.71 0.95
CA LYS A 353 -15.43 -4.26 -0.44
C LYS A 353 -14.47 -3.06 -0.61
N PRO A 354 -14.65 -1.92 0.09
CA PRO A 354 -13.72 -0.80 -0.05
C PRO A 354 -12.30 -1.12 0.42
N ILE A 355 -12.13 -1.96 1.46
CA ILE A 355 -10.79 -2.40 1.90
C ILE A 355 -10.06 -3.13 0.77
N ASN A 356 -10.74 -4.05 0.06
CA ASN A 356 -10.14 -4.78 -1.06
C ASN A 356 -9.68 -3.86 -2.21
N TYR A 357 -10.44 -2.80 -2.50
CA TYR A 357 -10.04 -1.81 -3.52
C TYR A 357 -8.79 -1.03 -3.08
N ILE A 358 -8.76 -0.56 -1.83
CA ILE A 358 -7.61 0.17 -1.30
C ILE A 358 -6.36 -0.71 -1.29
N SER A 359 -6.47 -1.98 -0.88
CA SER A 359 -5.33 -2.90 -0.89
C SER A 359 -4.80 -3.13 -2.30
N ALA A 360 -5.67 -3.25 -3.32
CA ALA A 360 -5.24 -3.43 -4.70
C ALA A 360 -4.44 -2.22 -5.21
N VAL A 361 -4.88 -0.99 -4.88
CA VAL A 361 -4.16 0.24 -5.23
C VAL A 361 -2.79 0.30 -4.57
N ILE A 362 -2.71 -0.03 -3.27
CA ILE A 362 -1.43 -0.05 -2.54
C ILE A 362 -0.48 -1.08 -3.14
N SER A 363 -0.95 -2.29 -3.43
CA SER A 363 -0.13 -3.33 -4.07
C SER A 363 0.41 -2.88 -5.43
N PHE A 364 -0.43 -2.23 -6.25
CA PHE A 364 0.01 -1.69 -7.54
C PHE A 364 1.12 -0.64 -7.38
N LEU A 365 0.96 0.30 -6.43
CA LEU A 365 1.96 1.34 -6.17
C LEU A 365 3.31 0.75 -5.71
N ILE A 366 3.28 -0.30 -4.88
CA ILE A 366 4.50 -1.00 -4.44
C ILE A 366 5.21 -1.63 -5.64
N VAL A 367 4.48 -2.35 -6.50
CA VAL A 367 5.07 -2.98 -7.70
C VAL A 367 5.65 -1.92 -8.64
N ALA A 368 4.94 -0.83 -8.88
CA ALA A 368 5.41 0.27 -9.72
C ALA A 368 6.71 0.90 -9.17
N TYR A 369 6.81 1.07 -7.85
CA TYR A 369 8.03 1.55 -7.20
C TYR A 369 9.23 0.61 -7.41
N PHE A 370 9.03 -0.71 -7.27
CA PHE A 370 10.07 -1.70 -7.52
C PHE A 370 10.54 -1.70 -8.99
N VAL A 371 9.62 -1.60 -9.94
CA VAL A 371 9.95 -1.49 -11.37
C VAL A 371 10.82 -0.25 -11.64
N TYR A 372 10.42 0.91 -11.10
CA TYR A 372 11.16 2.16 -11.30
C TYR A 372 12.56 2.13 -10.65
N LYS A 373 12.69 1.61 -9.43
CA LYS A 373 13.96 1.63 -8.68
C LYS A 373 14.92 0.51 -9.01
N VAL A 374 14.44 -0.63 -9.50
CA VAL A 374 15.29 -1.82 -9.70
C VAL A 374 15.37 -2.21 -11.17
N LEU A 375 14.23 -2.37 -11.84
CA LEU A 375 14.21 -2.91 -13.20
C LEU A 375 14.74 -1.92 -14.23
N ILE A 376 14.27 -0.66 -14.20
CA ILE A 376 14.72 0.37 -15.15
C ILE A 376 16.24 0.60 -15.08
N PRO A 377 16.86 0.81 -13.89
CA PRO A 377 18.31 0.95 -13.79
C PRO A 377 19.10 -0.29 -14.22
N PHE A 378 18.50 -1.49 -14.14
CA PHE A 378 19.13 -2.73 -14.59
C PHE A 378 19.11 -2.89 -16.10
N MET A 379 18.03 -2.44 -16.75
CA MET A 379 17.88 -2.56 -18.20
C MET A 379 18.61 -1.47 -18.98
N ASP A 380 18.91 -0.33 -18.36
CA ASP A 380 19.67 0.75 -19.00
C ASP A 380 21.16 0.38 -19.12
N LYS A 381 21.58 0.09 -20.36
CA LYS A 381 22.96 -0.23 -20.71
C LYS A 381 23.67 0.91 -21.44
N ASN A 382 23.11 2.12 -21.45
CA ASN A 382 23.73 3.25 -22.15
C ASN A 382 24.81 3.90 -21.27
N PRO A 383 26.09 3.93 -21.69
CA PRO A 383 27.14 4.58 -20.92
C PRO A 383 27.04 6.10 -21.02
N VAL A 384 26.97 6.80 -19.89
CA VAL A 384 26.86 8.28 -19.85
C VAL A 384 27.85 8.93 -18.87
N MET A 385 28.49 8.14 -18.01
CA MET A 385 29.43 8.62 -17.02
C MET A 385 30.68 7.75 -17.01
N LYS A 386 31.84 8.38 -16.73
CA LYS A 386 33.12 7.71 -16.52
C LYS A 386 33.64 8.05 -15.12
N LYS A 387 34.16 7.05 -14.40
CA LYS A 387 34.82 7.21 -13.10
C LYS A 387 36.17 6.50 -13.12
N TYR A 388 37.11 7.04 -12.36
CA TYR A 388 38.40 6.39 -12.12
C TYR A 388 38.32 5.61 -10.81
N GLU A 389 38.48 4.29 -10.89
CA GLU A 389 38.37 3.35 -9.77
C GLU A 389 39.55 2.39 -9.81
N ASP A 390 40.26 2.22 -8.69
CA ASP A 390 41.37 1.26 -8.57
C ASP A 390 42.37 1.28 -9.74
N ASP A 391 42.76 2.49 -10.15
CA ASP A 391 43.66 2.76 -11.27
C ASP A 391 43.15 2.27 -12.65
N ARG A 392 41.83 2.12 -12.80
CA ARG A 392 41.12 1.75 -14.04
C ARG A 392 40.05 2.79 -14.38
N ILE A 393 39.56 2.76 -15.63
CA ILE A 393 38.38 3.56 -16.00
C ILE A 393 37.16 2.64 -16.01
N ALA A 394 36.17 3.00 -15.20
CA ALA A 394 34.87 2.36 -15.14
C ALA A 394 33.80 3.27 -15.77
N VAL A 395 32.91 2.67 -16.55
CA VAL A 395 31.86 3.36 -17.29
C VAL A 395 30.50 2.99 -16.70
N TYR A 396 29.63 4.00 -16.57
CA TYR A 396 28.40 3.98 -15.79
C TYR A 396 27.21 4.47 -16.61
N ASN A 397 26.02 3.93 -16.34
CA ASN A 397 24.77 4.46 -16.86
C ASN A 397 24.27 5.66 -16.04
N LYS A 398 23.16 6.29 -16.45
CA LYS A 398 22.61 7.51 -15.81
C LYS A 398 22.11 7.29 -14.37
N PHE A 399 21.98 6.03 -13.96
CA PHE A 399 21.57 5.62 -12.63
C PHE A 399 22.76 5.24 -11.73
N ASP A 400 23.98 5.59 -12.15
CA ASP A 400 25.21 5.30 -11.43
C ASP A 400 25.51 3.80 -11.27
N ARG A 401 25.05 3.00 -12.23
CA ARG A 401 25.38 1.57 -12.30
C ARG A 401 26.55 1.32 -13.25
N LYS A 402 27.55 0.59 -12.77
CA LYS A 402 28.71 0.15 -13.56
C LYS A 402 28.27 -0.78 -14.68
N LEU A 403 28.65 -0.45 -15.92
CA LEU A 403 28.37 -1.22 -17.13
C LEU A 403 29.60 -2.01 -17.58
N TRP A 404 30.76 -1.37 -17.55
CA TRP A 404 32.01 -1.89 -18.09
C TRP A 404 33.20 -1.23 -17.38
N GLU A 405 34.37 -1.86 -17.46
CA GLU A 405 35.64 -1.36 -16.92
C GLU A 405 36.80 -1.81 -17.79
N THR A 406 37.85 -0.98 -17.86
CA THR A 406 39.07 -1.31 -18.59
C THR A 406 39.83 -2.48 -17.95
N ASP A 407 40.30 -3.42 -18.78
CA ASP A 407 41.10 -4.56 -18.32
C ASP A 407 42.56 -4.21 -17.99
N PHE A 408 43.03 -3.04 -18.44
CA PHE A 408 44.36 -2.52 -18.15
C PHE A 408 44.33 -1.53 -16.97
N VAL A 409 45.44 -1.49 -16.24
CA VAL A 409 45.68 -0.52 -15.18
C VAL A 409 46.37 0.70 -15.79
N LEU A 410 45.77 1.87 -15.65
CA LEU A 410 46.43 3.13 -15.91
C LEU A 410 47.42 3.37 -14.77
N ASN A 411 48.70 3.58 -15.05
CA ASN A 411 49.66 3.90 -13.99
C ASN A 411 49.47 5.36 -13.54
N ILE A 412 48.45 5.62 -12.71
CA ILE A 412 48.03 6.97 -12.29
C ILE A 412 49.03 7.59 -11.27
N ARG A 413 50.14 6.91 -10.95
CA ARG A 413 51.11 7.42 -9.96
C ARG A 413 51.82 8.70 -10.42
N ASN A 414 51.96 8.93 -11.72
CA ASN A 414 52.43 10.20 -12.30
C ASN A 414 51.30 11.14 -12.73
N GLU A 415 50.08 10.62 -12.94
CA GLU A 415 48.93 11.43 -13.37
C GLU A 415 48.21 12.11 -12.22
N LYS A 416 48.26 11.63 -10.96
CA LYS A 416 47.63 12.37 -9.83
C LYS A 416 48.22 13.78 -9.60
N GLU A 417 49.45 14.04 -10.03
CA GLU A 417 50.03 15.39 -10.05
C GLU A 417 49.61 16.18 -11.30
N GLN A 418 49.42 15.52 -12.45
CA GLN A 418 48.96 16.16 -13.70
C GLN A 418 47.44 16.41 -13.74
N VAL A 419 46.64 15.57 -13.10
CA VAL A 419 45.16 15.61 -13.02
C VAL A 419 44.67 16.73 -12.09
N LYS A 420 45.52 17.24 -11.18
CA LYS A 420 45.22 18.48 -10.44
C LYS A 420 45.19 19.71 -11.37
N HIS A 421 45.82 19.65 -12.54
CA HIS A 421 45.70 20.66 -13.57
C HIS A 421 44.60 20.24 -14.55
N LYS A 422 43.51 21.02 -14.58
CA LYS A 422 42.27 20.87 -15.36
C LYS A 422 42.41 20.76 -16.91
N GLY A 423 43.55 20.32 -17.45
CA GLY A 423 43.85 20.33 -18.88
C GLY A 423 44.58 19.11 -19.43
N VAL A 424 44.74 18.02 -18.67
CA VAL A 424 45.52 16.85 -19.12
C VAL A 424 44.60 15.71 -19.61
N THR A 425 44.62 15.54 -20.93
CA THR A 425 44.25 14.38 -21.74
C THR A 425 42.92 13.67 -21.45
N GLU A 426 41.87 14.04 -22.20
CA GLU A 426 40.69 13.19 -22.38
C GLU A 426 41.11 11.95 -23.20
N THR A 427 41.57 10.91 -22.51
CA THR A 427 41.92 9.61 -23.12
C THR A 427 40.72 8.71 -23.31
N LEU A 428 39.53 9.13 -22.86
CA LEU A 428 38.27 8.41 -23.03
C LEU A 428 37.12 9.39 -23.31
N ILE A 429 36.33 9.11 -24.33
CA ILE A 429 35.12 9.86 -24.69
C ILE A 429 33.92 8.90 -24.76
N LEU A 430 32.74 9.41 -24.41
CA LEU A 430 31.47 8.70 -24.51
C LEU A 430 30.59 9.49 -25.49
N ASN A 431 30.34 8.95 -26.68
CA ASN A 431 29.50 9.61 -27.68
C ASN A 431 28.84 8.55 -28.56
N ASP A 432 27.58 8.78 -28.91
CA ASP A 432 26.78 7.98 -29.85
C ASP A 432 27.21 8.29 -31.29
N LEU A 433 28.29 7.66 -31.75
CA LEU A 433 28.92 7.91 -33.04
C LEU A 433 28.12 7.36 -34.23
N ASP A 434 27.40 6.25 -34.05
CA ASP A 434 26.61 5.62 -35.11
C ASP A 434 25.13 6.01 -35.11
N GLU A 435 24.71 6.82 -34.13
CA GLU A 435 23.36 7.36 -33.97
C GLU A 435 22.29 6.29 -33.66
N ASP A 436 22.68 5.20 -32.98
CA ASP A 436 21.75 4.16 -32.50
C ASP A 436 21.04 4.54 -31.18
N GLY A 437 21.37 5.70 -30.61
CA GLY A 437 20.83 6.20 -29.35
C GLY A 437 21.59 5.70 -28.11
N ARG A 438 22.72 5.01 -28.28
CA ARG A 438 23.63 4.57 -27.22
C ARG A 438 25.03 5.09 -27.50
N ASN A 439 25.69 5.54 -26.44
CA ASN A 439 27.05 6.02 -26.58
C ASN A 439 28.01 4.83 -26.72
N GLU A 440 28.96 4.94 -27.65
CA GLU A 440 30.16 4.12 -27.66
C GLU A 440 31.21 4.63 -26.69
N ILE A 441 32.13 3.74 -26.33
CA ILE A 441 33.24 4.02 -25.42
C ILE A 441 34.52 4.04 -26.26
N ILE A 442 35.09 5.23 -26.48
CA ILE A 442 36.32 5.38 -27.27
C ILE A 442 37.44 5.73 -26.31
N THR A 443 38.52 4.97 -26.35
CA THR A 443 39.62 5.11 -25.39
C THR A 443 40.99 4.89 -26.01
N ILE A 444 42.01 5.49 -25.40
CA ILE A 444 43.41 5.30 -25.76
C ILE A 444 44.10 4.44 -24.71
N HIS A 445 44.68 3.32 -25.12
CA HIS A 445 45.51 2.50 -24.21
C HIS A 445 46.61 1.72 -24.93
N PRO A 446 47.61 1.18 -24.19
CA PRO A 446 48.64 0.35 -24.78
C PRO A 446 48.03 -0.90 -25.41
N SER A 447 48.57 -1.32 -26.54
CA SER A 447 48.32 -2.66 -27.07
C SER A 447 48.89 -3.73 -26.12
N ASN A 448 48.22 -4.88 -26.00
CA ASN A 448 48.62 -6.01 -25.14
C ASN A 448 50.04 -6.57 -25.40
N VAL A 449 50.70 -6.16 -26.48
CA VAL A 449 52.00 -6.70 -26.92
C VAL A 449 53.19 -5.85 -26.47
N ASP A 450 52.97 -4.56 -26.15
CA ASP A 450 54.05 -3.67 -25.70
C ASP A 450 53.50 -2.53 -24.83
N GLN A 451 53.78 -2.58 -23.52
CA GLN A 451 53.19 -1.67 -22.52
C GLN A 451 53.70 -0.23 -22.63
N PHE A 452 54.83 0.00 -23.31
CA PHE A 452 55.51 1.31 -23.27
C PHE A 452 55.54 2.05 -24.61
N VAL A 453 55.28 1.38 -25.74
CA VAL A 453 55.63 1.96 -27.06
C VAL A 453 54.43 2.32 -27.92
N ARG A 454 53.28 1.62 -27.81
CA ARG A 454 52.18 1.78 -28.78
C ARG A 454 50.82 1.94 -28.12
N ARG A 455 50.38 3.19 -27.97
CA ARG A 455 49.00 3.53 -27.60
C ARG A 455 48.13 3.60 -28.85
N LYS A 456 47.12 2.73 -28.93
CA LYS A 456 46.11 2.69 -30.00
C LYS A 456 44.80 3.31 -29.51
N ILE A 457 43.92 3.62 -30.46
CA ILE A 457 42.54 4.04 -30.19
C ILE A 457 41.66 2.79 -30.28
N PHE A 458 40.80 2.58 -29.31
CA PHE A 458 39.84 1.48 -29.26
C PHE A 458 38.44 2.06 -29.14
N CYS A 459 37.49 1.46 -29.85
CA CYS A 459 36.08 1.76 -29.70
C CYS A 459 35.35 0.50 -29.26
N TYR A 460 34.61 0.62 -28.17
CA TYR A 460 33.75 -0.42 -27.63
C TYR A 460 32.28 -0.03 -27.78
N GLU A 461 31.45 -1.02 -28.04
CA GLU A 461 30.01 -0.90 -27.95
C GLU A 461 29.58 -0.53 -26.52
N SER A 462 28.34 -0.06 -26.37
CA SER A 462 27.73 0.26 -25.05
C SER A 462 27.83 -0.88 -24.01
N GLY A 463 27.91 -2.14 -24.47
CA GLY A 463 28.08 -3.33 -23.64
C GLY A 463 29.53 -3.68 -23.26
N GLY A 464 30.52 -2.95 -23.77
CA GLY A 464 31.95 -3.21 -23.55
C GLY A 464 32.60 -4.18 -24.55
N GLU A 465 31.88 -4.58 -25.59
CA GLU A 465 32.42 -5.42 -26.66
C GLU A 465 33.24 -4.56 -27.64
N LEU A 466 34.42 -5.04 -28.06
CA LEU A 466 35.27 -4.28 -28.99
C LEU A 466 34.60 -4.18 -30.37
N LYS A 467 34.34 -2.95 -30.83
CA LYS A 467 33.76 -2.65 -32.14
C LYS A 467 34.85 -2.57 -33.21
N TRP A 468 35.90 -1.79 -32.94
CA TRP A 468 37.09 -1.67 -33.80
C TRP A 468 38.29 -1.14 -33.01
N GLU A 469 39.49 -1.35 -33.54
CA GLU A 469 40.72 -0.74 -33.07
C GLU A 469 41.42 0.01 -34.21
N TYR A 470 42.05 1.13 -33.88
CA TYR A 470 42.84 1.92 -34.81
C TYR A 470 44.24 2.16 -34.24
N GLY A 471 45.25 1.64 -34.96
CA GLY A 471 46.66 1.84 -34.65
C GLY A 471 47.31 2.78 -35.65
N SER A 472 48.42 3.39 -35.25
CA SER A 472 49.20 4.25 -36.14
C SER A 472 49.49 3.53 -37.45
N PRO A 473 49.27 4.15 -38.62
CA PRO A 473 49.91 3.71 -39.84
C PRO A 473 51.43 3.73 -39.61
N ALA A 474 52.16 2.82 -40.24
CA ALA A 474 53.62 2.83 -40.22
C ALA A 474 54.12 4.08 -40.98
N HIS A 475 54.12 5.23 -40.29
CA HIS A 475 54.64 6.47 -40.83
C HIS A 475 56.13 6.53 -40.53
N VAL A 476 56.95 6.50 -41.59
CA VAL A 476 58.31 7.00 -41.50
C VAL A 476 58.21 8.52 -41.51
N ILE A 477 58.31 9.13 -40.32
CA ILE A 477 58.28 10.58 -40.20
C ILE A 477 59.70 11.08 -40.45
N ASP A 478 59.89 11.94 -41.46
CA ASP A 478 61.16 12.62 -41.71
C ASP A 478 61.04 14.07 -41.25
N TYR A 479 61.73 14.41 -40.16
CA TYR A 479 61.81 15.79 -39.70
C TYR A 479 63.26 16.26 -39.70
N SER A 480 63.59 17.15 -40.65
CA SER A 480 64.91 17.74 -40.82
C SER A 480 66.03 16.69 -41.01
N GLY A 481 65.73 15.57 -41.68
CA GLY A 481 66.68 14.49 -41.96
C GLY A 481 66.74 13.39 -40.90
N ASN A 482 65.97 13.52 -39.80
CA ASN A 482 65.80 12.45 -38.81
C ASN A 482 64.55 11.64 -39.14
N LYS A 483 64.72 10.33 -39.33
CA LYS A 483 63.63 9.39 -39.54
C LYS A 483 63.19 8.79 -38.21
N PHE A 484 61.91 8.91 -37.90
CA PHE A 484 61.27 8.26 -36.76
C PHE A 484 60.41 7.11 -37.27
N GLU A 485 60.83 5.89 -36.95
CA GLU A 485 60.10 4.67 -37.26
C GLU A 485 59.52 4.09 -35.95
N ASP A 486 58.30 3.53 -36.01
CA ASP A 486 57.73 2.64 -34.99
C ASP A 486 57.44 3.18 -33.57
N ASN A 487 57.49 4.50 -33.33
CA ASN A 487 57.32 5.13 -32.02
C ASN A 487 56.12 6.10 -31.90
N PHE A 488 55.09 5.96 -32.74
CA PHE A 488 53.95 6.88 -32.72
C PHE A 488 52.88 6.44 -31.68
N MET A 489 52.44 7.36 -30.83
CA MET A 489 51.43 7.13 -29.79
C MET A 489 50.29 8.15 -29.86
N TYR A 490 49.05 7.71 -29.65
CA TYR A 490 47.93 8.62 -29.38
C TYR A 490 47.89 9.03 -27.91
N TYR A 491 47.46 10.26 -27.64
CA TYR A 491 47.36 10.78 -26.27
C TYR A 491 46.21 11.76 -26.02
N LEU A 492 45.52 12.26 -27.05
CA LEU A 492 44.28 13.06 -26.89
C LEU A 492 43.15 12.49 -27.74
N LEU A 493 41.92 12.53 -27.19
CA LEU A 493 40.66 12.36 -27.91
C LEU A 493 39.74 13.55 -27.62
N GLU A 494 38.87 13.84 -28.57
CA GLU A 494 37.69 14.68 -28.38
C GLU A 494 36.62 14.23 -29.37
N SER A 495 35.35 14.33 -28.99
CA SER A 495 34.24 14.11 -29.92
C SER A 495 33.58 15.42 -30.30
N SER A 496 32.98 15.44 -31.47
CA SER A 496 32.16 16.53 -31.96
C SER A 496 30.72 16.05 -32.10
N ASP A 497 29.77 16.87 -31.68
CA ASP A 497 28.34 16.64 -31.99
C ASP A 497 27.98 17.14 -33.39
N TYR A 498 28.86 17.95 -34.00
CA TYR A 498 28.74 18.37 -35.40
C TYR A 498 28.95 17.20 -36.36
N LYS A 499 28.24 17.25 -37.50
CA LYS A 499 28.30 16.21 -38.52
C LYS A 499 29.12 16.65 -39.71
N LEU A 500 30.23 15.98 -39.94
CA LEU A 500 30.99 16.12 -41.17
C LEU A 500 30.37 15.23 -42.25
N ASN A 501 29.83 15.84 -43.31
CA ASN A 501 29.11 15.14 -44.38
C ASN A 501 27.98 14.23 -43.86
N ASN A 502 27.16 14.74 -42.94
CA ASN A 502 26.06 14.02 -42.28
C ASN A 502 26.50 12.79 -41.44
N LYS A 503 27.77 12.68 -41.07
CA LYS A 503 28.28 11.64 -40.17
C LYS A 503 29.04 12.27 -39.00
N LYS A 504 28.87 11.69 -37.81
CA LYS A 504 29.69 12.05 -36.66
C LYS A 504 31.15 11.64 -36.87
N TYR A 505 32.03 12.34 -36.16
CA TYR A 505 33.46 12.12 -36.19
C TYR A 505 34.06 12.37 -34.81
N PHE A 506 35.27 11.87 -34.60
CA PHE A 506 36.07 12.19 -33.43
C PHE A 506 37.45 12.65 -33.88
N ILE A 507 38.13 13.36 -32.99
CA ILE A 507 39.47 13.91 -33.23
C ILE A 507 40.43 13.16 -32.33
N SER A 508 41.60 12.82 -32.87
CA SER A 508 42.70 12.34 -32.06
C SER A 508 43.96 13.19 -32.27
N VAL A 509 44.81 13.20 -31.25
CA VAL A 509 46.18 13.68 -31.38
C VAL A 509 47.12 12.55 -31.04
N GLY A 510 48.09 12.34 -31.93
CA GLY A 510 49.20 11.44 -31.69
C GLY A 510 50.53 12.07 -32.07
N GLY A 511 51.63 11.47 -31.65
CA GLY A 511 52.96 11.97 -31.95
C GLY A 511 54.03 10.95 -31.60
N VAL A 512 55.27 11.27 -31.95
CA VAL A 512 56.41 10.42 -31.62
C VAL A 512 56.64 10.43 -30.10
N TYR A 513 56.66 9.25 -29.47
CA TYR A 513 56.87 9.07 -28.03
C TYR A 513 58.12 9.84 -27.56
N GLN A 514 57.95 10.75 -26.59
CA GLN A 514 58.98 11.66 -26.05
C GLN A 514 59.55 12.74 -26.99
N TYR A 515 59.03 12.86 -28.22
CA TYR A 515 59.58 13.79 -29.22
C TYR A 515 58.47 14.59 -29.95
N PHE A 516 58.70 14.87 -31.21
CA PHE A 516 57.89 15.65 -32.14
C PHE A 516 58.21 15.12 -33.55
N PRO A 517 57.38 15.37 -34.58
CA PRO A 517 56.13 16.13 -34.63
C PRO A 517 54.94 15.42 -33.97
N CYS A 518 53.78 16.09 -33.95
CA CYS A 518 52.49 15.49 -33.68
C CYS A 518 51.51 15.67 -34.84
N GLN A 519 50.53 14.78 -34.89
CA GLN A 519 49.44 14.73 -35.85
C GLN A 519 48.14 15.04 -35.11
N VAL A 520 47.31 15.89 -35.72
CA VAL A 520 45.89 16.03 -35.40
C VAL A 520 45.11 15.33 -36.50
N ALA A 521 44.30 14.35 -36.15
CA ALA A 521 43.58 13.51 -37.10
C ALA A 521 42.08 13.54 -36.82
N VAL A 522 41.27 13.66 -37.87
CA VAL A 522 39.82 13.51 -37.82
C VAL A 522 39.48 12.10 -38.28
N HIS A 523 38.66 11.41 -37.51
CA HIS A 523 38.26 10.03 -37.75
C HIS A 523 36.75 9.94 -37.88
N SER A 524 36.28 9.13 -38.82
CA SER A 524 34.86 8.79 -38.94
C SER A 524 34.40 7.83 -37.82
N SER A 525 33.10 7.60 -37.72
CA SER A 525 32.50 6.72 -36.72
C SER A 525 32.96 5.24 -36.79
N ASP A 526 33.48 4.79 -37.94
CA ASP A 526 34.06 3.45 -38.12
C ASP A 526 35.57 3.39 -37.85
N GLY A 527 36.15 4.47 -37.30
CA GLY A 527 37.57 4.54 -36.95
C GLY A 527 38.50 4.84 -38.12
N LYS A 528 37.98 5.13 -39.33
CA LYS A 528 38.83 5.54 -40.46
C LYS A 528 39.22 7.00 -40.38
N GLU A 529 40.51 7.26 -40.57
CA GLU A 529 41.07 8.60 -40.74
C GLU A 529 40.51 9.28 -42.01
N ILE A 530 39.91 10.45 -41.84
CA ILE A 530 39.34 11.30 -42.90
C ILE A 530 40.35 12.35 -43.36
N SER A 531 41.03 13.00 -42.42
CA SER A 531 41.94 14.12 -42.68
C SER A 531 42.95 14.31 -41.56
N THR A 532 44.14 14.80 -41.91
CA THR A 532 45.26 14.95 -40.96
C THR A 532 46.02 16.23 -41.13
N TYR A 533 46.45 16.81 -40.01
CA TYR A 533 47.31 17.98 -39.97
C TYR A 533 48.50 17.71 -39.06
N TRP A 534 49.70 18.12 -39.50
CA TRP A 534 50.93 17.90 -38.77
C TRP A 534 51.47 19.19 -38.14
N ASN A 535 51.72 19.17 -36.84
CA ASN A 535 52.43 20.24 -36.14
C ASN A 535 53.86 19.81 -35.81
N SER A 536 54.83 20.70 -36.06
CA SER A 536 56.24 20.40 -35.82
C SER A 536 56.65 20.26 -34.35
N GLY A 537 55.78 20.65 -33.41
CA GLY A 537 55.97 20.42 -31.97
C GLY A 537 54.92 19.48 -31.42
N THR A 538 54.48 19.74 -30.18
CA THR A 538 53.49 18.93 -29.44
C THR A 538 52.22 19.74 -29.23
N ILE A 539 51.06 19.08 -29.25
CA ILE A 539 49.78 19.68 -28.82
C ILE A 539 49.48 19.18 -27.42
N TYR A 540 49.12 20.07 -26.51
CA TYR A 540 48.85 19.73 -25.11
C TYR A 540 47.36 19.65 -24.79
N GLN A 541 46.56 20.46 -25.49
CA GLN A 541 45.11 20.43 -25.34
C GLN A 541 44.45 20.67 -26.69
N LEU A 542 43.28 20.05 -26.85
CA LEU A 542 42.41 20.25 -27.98
C LEU A 542 40.97 20.46 -27.47
N LYS A 543 40.20 21.27 -28.20
CA LYS A 543 38.75 21.44 -28.00
C LYS A 543 38.09 21.61 -29.36
N VAL A 544 36.81 21.26 -29.44
CA VAL A 544 35.97 21.47 -30.63
C VAL A 544 34.90 22.50 -30.29
N PHE A 545 34.76 23.54 -31.10
CA PHE A 545 33.82 24.63 -30.84
C PHE A 545 33.55 25.45 -32.11
N ASP A 546 32.31 25.90 -32.29
CA ASP A 546 31.92 26.86 -33.34
C ASP A 546 32.32 28.29 -32.91
N ILE A 547 33.49 28.73 -33.36
CA ILE A 547 34.11 29.98 -32.89
C ILE A 547 33.42 31.18 -33.53
N ASP A 548 33.17 31.13 -34.84
CA ASP A 548 32.61 32.24 -35.59
C ASP A 548 31.08 32.24 -35.65
N MET A 549 30.46 31.21 -35.05
CA MET A 549 29.01 31.00 -34.96
C MET A 549 28.38 30.80 -36.34
N ASP A 550 29.11 30.16 -37.26
CA ASP A 550 28.63 29.85 -38.61
C ASP A 550 27.85 28.51 -38.67
N GLY A 551 27.73 27.83 -37.53
CA GLY A 551 27.09 26.52 -37.39
C GLY A 551 28.02 25.34 -37.65
N ASN A 552 29.31 25.58 -37.91
CA ASN A 552 30.34 24.57 -38.09
C ASN A 552 31.36 24.65 -36.95
N GLU A 553 31.71 23.51 -36.39
CA GLU A 553 32.70 23.49 -35.32
C GLU A 553 34.14 23.48 -35.86
N GLU A 554 35.01 24.30 -35.27
CA GLU A 554 36.46 24.25 -35.47
C GLU A 554 37.15 23.42 -34.41
N ILE A 555 38.29 22.84 -34.79
CA ILE A 555 39.24 22.18 -33.88
C ILE A 555 40.27 23.22 -33.44
N ILE A 556 40.29 23.48 -32.14
CA ILE A 556 41.21 24.42 -31.49
C ILE A 556 42.29 23.60 -30.80
N CYS A 557 43.54 23.77 -31.21
CA CYS A 557 44.68 23.09 -30.61
C CYS A 557 45.68 24.09 -30.05
N VAL A 558 46.15 23.84 -28.83
CA VAL A 558 47.24 24.61 -28.23
C VAL A 558 48.42 23.72 -27.91
N GLY A 559 49.62 24.27 -28.07
CA GLY A 559 50.83 23.55 -27.79
C GLY A 559 52.08 24.37 -28.04
N VAL A 560 53.10 23.72 -28.58
CA VAL A 560 54.35 24.34 -29.02
C VAL A 560 54.61 24.07 -30.49
N ASN A 561 55.31 25.00 -31.12
CA ASN A 561 55.86 24.82 -32.46
C ASN A 561 57.39 24.85 -32.37
N ASN A 562 58.03 23.70 -32.64
CA ASN A 562 59.47 23.55 -32.41
C ASN A 562 60.32 24.29 -33.45
N LYS A 563 59.78 24.55 -34.64
CA LYS A 563 60.47 25.38 -35.64
C LYS A 563 60.67 26.81 -35.15
N PHE A 564 59.69 27.36 -34.44
CA PHE A 564 59.73 28.74 -33.91
C PHE A 564 60.08 28.82 -32.43
N ARG A 565 60.23 27.67 -31.75
CA ARG A 565 60.54 27.54 -30.33
C ARG A 565 59.60 28.35 -29.43
N CYS A 566 58.30 28.31 -29.71
CA CYS A 566 57.32 29.06 -28.95
C CYS A 566 55.97 28.37 -28.91
N ALA A 567 55.11 28.86 -28.01
CA ALA A 567 53.72 28.47 -27.91
C ALA A 567 52.98 28.78 -29.21
N THR A 568 52.05 27.89 -29.56
CA THR A 568 51.23 27.99 -30.77
C THR A 568 49.76 27.75 -30.45
N LEU A 569 48.88 28.50 -31.13
CA LEU A 569 47.45 28.23 -31.25
C LEU A 569 47.18 27.88 -32.72
N LEU A 570 46.49 26.77 -32.94
CA LEU A 570 46.02 26.33 -34.24
C LEU A 570 44.50 26.27 -34.19
N VAL A 571 43.85 26.85 -35.20
CA VAL A 571 42.42 26.69 -35.45
C VAL A 571 42.29 25.96 -36.77
N LEU A 572 41.73 24.76 -36.76
CA LEU A 572 41.59 23.88 -37.92
C LEU A 572 40.11 23.68 -38.23
N ASP A 573 39.78 23.69 -39.51
CA ASP A 573 38.44 23.34 -39.98
C ASP A 573 38.44 21.85 -40.40
N PRO A 574 37.65 20.99 -39.74
CA PRO A 574 37.62 19.55 -40.02
C PRO A 574 37.23 19.24 -41.48
N LYS A 575 36.58 20.16 -42.21
CA LYS A 575 36.23 19.95 -43.61
C LYS A 575 37.46 20.00 -44.51
N VAL A 576 38.44 20.84 -44.22
CA VAL A 576 39.52 21.14 -45.18
C VAL A 576 40.93 20.99 -44.60
N MET A 577 41.07 20.63 -43.31
CA MET A 577 42.37 20.47 -42.66
C MET A 577 43.24 19.44 -43.38
N ARG A 578 44.46 19.84 -43.71
CA ARG A 578 45.52 19.01 -44.30
C ARG A 578 46.88 19.67 -44.18
N GLY A 579 47.93 18.93 -44.48
CA GLY A 579 49.28 19.46 -44.59
C GLY A 579 49.93 19.63 -43.22
N SER A 580 50.74 20.68 -43.07
CA SER A 580 51.59 20.85 -41.90
C SER A 580 51.80 22.31 -41.50
N SER A 581 52.24 22.49 -40.25
CA SER A 581 52.52 23.80 -39.68
C SER A 581 53.54 24.61 -40.49
N PRO A 582 53.49 25.95 -40.41
CA PRO A 582 54.31 26.81 -41.26
C PRO A 582 55.80 26.47 -41.29
N MET A 583 56.38 26.49 -42.50
CA MET A 583 57.81 26.24 -42.76
C MET A 583 58.35 24.87 -42.32
N THR A 584 57.46 23.89 -42.15
CA THR A 584 57.80 22.51 -41.80
C THR A 584 57.04 21.57 -42.73
N ASP A 585 57.50 20.33 -42.89
CA ASP A 585 56.73 19.26 -43.52
C ASP A 585 57.14 17.91 -42.92
N PRO A 586 56.69 17.61 -41.69
CA PRO A 586 57.07 16.37 -41.03
C PRO A 586 56.53 15.12 -41.75
N SER A 587 55.50 15.29 -42.58
CA SER A 587 54.86 14.22 -43.36
C SER A 587 55.60 13.90 -44.66
N GLY A 588 56.48 14.79 -45.13
CA GLY A 588 57.09 14.71 -46.46
C GLY A 588 56.10 14.82 -47.62
N SER A 589 54.88 15.30 -47.39
CA SER A 589 53.81 15.33 -48.39
C SER A 589 53.94 16.48 -49.39
N GLY A 590 54.72 17.52 -49.06
CA GLY A 590 54.78 18.78 -49.80
C GLY A 590 53.47 19.60 -49.73
N ILE A 591 52.47 19.13 -48.99
CA ILE A 591 51.16 19.78 -48.87
C ILE A 591 51.25 20.90 -47.83
N LYS A 592 51.01 22.14 -48.28
CA LYS A 592 50.91 23.29 -47.38
C LYS A 592 49.74 23.14 -46.41
N GLY A 593 49.95 23.58 -45.17
CA GLY A 593 48.92 23.62 -44.14
C GLY A 593 47.70 24.47 -44.52
N THR A 594 46.51 23.97 -44.19
CA THR A 594 45.22 24.64 -44.37
C THR A 594 44.57 25.06 -43.04
N GLU A 595 45.37 25.30 -42.01
CA GLU A 595 44.91 25.87 -40.75
C GLU A 595 44.16 27.19 -40.99
N LYS A 596 42.97 27.37 -40.41
CA LYS A 596 42.18 28.61 -40.49
C LYS A 596 42.97 29.75 -39.87
N TYR A 597 43.56 29.50 -38.69
CA TYR A 597 44.51 30.38 -38.03
C TYR A 597 45.70 29.60 -37.44
N CYS A 598 46.91 30.13 -37.58
CA CYS A 598 48.07 29.74 -36.79
C CYS A 598 48.65 31.00 -36.15
N ILE A 599 48.68 31.00 -34.81
CA ILE A 599 49.14 32.13 -34.00
C ILE A 599 50.30 31.67 -33.14
N LEU A 600 51.43 32.37 -33.23
CA LEU A 600 52.57 32.17 -32.36
C LEU A 600 52.58 33.23 -31.26
N PHE A 601 52.72 32.76 -30.01
CA PHE A 601 52.75 33.65 -28.86
C PHE A 601 54.18 34.17 -28.61
N PRO A 602 54.33 35.46 -28.29
CA PRO A 602 55.64 36.04 -28.03
C PRO A 602 56.24 35.47 -26.74
N HIS A 603 57.57 35.39 -26.73
CA HIS A 603 58.33 35.13 -25.51
C HIS A 603 58.17 36.30 -24.54
N THR A 604 58.15 35.97 -23.26
CA THR A 604 58.23 36.95 -22.18
C THR A 604 59.68 37.07 -21.73
N PHE A 605 59.96 38.02 -20.83
CA PHE A 605 61.26 38.07 -20.18
C PHE A 605 61.54 36.81 -19.34
N PHE A 606 60.52 36.12 -18.81
CA PHE A 606 60.72 34.85 -18.10
C PHE A 606 61.20 33.75 -19.03
N THR A 607 60.66 33.67 -20.26
CA THR A 607 61.13 32.69 -21.26
C THR A 607 62.62 32.88 -21.56
N LEU A 608 63.05 34.14 -21.67
CA LEU A 608 64.43 34.50 -22.00
C LEU A 608 65.40 34.21 -20.85
N ILE A 609 64.94 34.35 -19.60
CA ILE A 609 65.71 34.06 -18.39
C ILE A 609 65.84 32.54 -18.14
N GLY A 610 64.77 31.78 -18.37
CA GLY A 610 64.66 30.36 -17.99
C GLY A 610 65.60 29.39 -18.72
N GLY A 611 66.32 29.82 -19.75
CA GLY A 611 67.35 29.03 -20.46
C GLY A 611 66.83 27.97 -21.44
N GLU A 612 65.59 27.49 -21.28
CA GLU A 612 64.93 26.55 -22.22
C GLU A 612 64.52 27.24 -23.53
N GLY A 613 64.15 28.53 -23.47
CA GLY A 613 63.74 29.32 -24.62
C GLY A 613 62.38 28.91 -25.22
N TYR A 614 61.48 28.34 -24.41
CA TYR A 614 60.11 27.98 -24.80
C TYR A 614 59.08 28.56 -23.81
N ASN A 615 58.01 29.12 -24.36
CA ASN A 615 56.72 29.30 -23.69
C ASN A 615 55.74 28.26 -24.23
N TRP A 616 54.79 27.78 -23.40
CA TRP A 616 53.88 26.68 -23.76
C TRP A 616 52.42 27.14 -23.65
N ALA A 617 51.64 26.97 -24.72
CA ALA A 617 50.19 27.15 -24.64
C ALA A 617 49.56 25.83 -24.17
N TYR A 618 48.91 25.85 -23.00
CA TYR A 618 48.52 24.62 -22.29
C TYR A 618 47.05 24.57 -21.90
N SER A 619 46.33 25.70 -21.97
CA SER A 619 44.91 25.75 -21.62
C SER A 619 44.07 26.49 -22.65
N ILE A 620 42.88 25.95 -22.94
CA ILE A 620 41.82 26.53 -23.76
C ILE A 620 40.60 26.72 -22.86
N GLY A 621 40.12 27.95 -22.78
CA GLY A 621 38.83 28.31 -22.19
C GLY A 621 37.88 28.79 -23.28
N LEU A 622 36.69 28.20 -23.34
CA LEU A 622 35.65 28.59 -24.29
C LEU A 622 34.54 29.35 -23.56
N LYS A 623 33.96 30.35 -24.22
CA LYS A 623 32.78 31.09 -23.74
C LYS A 623 31.74 31.13 -24.85
N ASP A 624 30.47 31.00 -24.48
CA ASP A 624 29.30 30.96 -25.39
C ASP A 624 29.22 32.13 -26.38
N SER A 625 29.92 33.23 -26.10
CA SER A 625 30.00 34.39 -27.00
C SER A 625 30.95 34.22 -28.21
N GLY A 626 31.50 33.02 -28.46
CA GLY A 626 32.55 32.82 -29.48
C GLY A 626 33.93 33.34 -29.04
N LYS A 627 34.16 33.48 -27.73
CA LYS A 627 35.44 33.97 -27.20
C LYS A 627 36.31 32.81 -26.75
N VAL A 628 37.58 32.86 -27.12
CA VAL A 628 38.56 31.82 -26.82
C VAL A 628 39.64 32.41 -25.93
N THR A 629 39.83 31.85 -24.73
CA THR A 629 40.88 32.22 -23.78
C THR A 629 42.01 31.19 -23.85
N ILE A 630 43.22 31.61 -24.19
CA ILE A 630 44.40 30.74 -24.22
C ILE A 630 45.32 31.07 -23.05
N GLY A 631 45.65 30.07 -22.23
CA GLY A 631 46.68 30.19 -21.20
C GLY A 631 48.04 29.76 -21.74
N VAL A 632 49.01 30.67 -21.68
CA VAL A 632 50.40 30.47 -22.06
C VAL A 632 51.27 30.57 -20.82
N MET A 633 52.08 29.55 -20.55
CA MET A 633 52.99 29.51 -19.42
C MET A 633 54.44 29.67 -19.85
N ASP A 634 55.23 30.27 -18.95
CA ASP A 634 56.68 30.34 -19.07
C ASP A 634 57.33 29.33 -18.13
N LEU A 635 58.17 28.45 -18.66
CA LEU A 635 58.90 27.48 -17.86
C LEU A 635 60.24 28.05 -17.41
N LEU A 636 60.39 28.21 -16.10
CA LEU A 636 61.68 28.41 -15.45
C LEU A 636 62.20 27.04 -15.00
N LYS A 637 63.52 26.79 -15.09
CA LYS A 637 64.15 25.49 -14.76
C LYS A 637 63.78 24.94 -13.37
N GLU A 638 63.44 25.82 -12.43
CA GLU A 638 63.12 25.52 -11.04
C GLU A 638 61.63 25.20 -10.81
N ASP A 639 60.75 25.52 -11.78
CA ASP A 639 59.29 25.58 -11.60
C ASP A 639 58.51 24.59 -12.48
N LEU A 640 59.13 23.50 -12.94
CA LEU A 640 58.46 22.46 -13.74
C LEU A 640 57.20 21.95 -13.01
N LEU A 641 56.02 22.32 -13.52
CA LEU A 641 54.70 21.90 -13.05
C LEU A 641 54.36 22.35 -11.60
N SER A 642 54.92 23.48 -11.15
CA SER A 642 54.54 24.10 -9.88
C SER A 642 53.20 24.86 -10.00
N PRO A 643 52.32 24.86 -8.98
CA PRO A 643 51.14 25.74 -8.97
C PRO A 643 51.49 27.23 -9.05
N ASN A 644 52.76 27.59 -8.88
CA ASN A 644 53.27 28.95 -9.00
C ASN A 644 53.85 29.28 -10.39
N THR A 645 53.72 28.41 -11.40
CA THR A 645 54.21 28.72 -12.75
C THR A 645 53.54 30.02 -13.29
N PRO A 646 54.31 30.99 -13.81
CA PRO A 646 53.78 32.19 -14.43
C PRO A 646 52.90 31.88 -15.64
N VAL A 647 51.65 32.35 -15.63
CA VAL A 647 50.70 32.18 -16.73
C VAL A 647 50.19 33.52 -17.24
N ILE A 648 50.14 33.66 -18.56
CA ILE A 648 49.51 34.76 -19.29
C ILE A 648 48.26 34.23 -19.98
N LYS A 649 47.15 34.95 -19.87
CA LYS A 649 45.89 34.64 -20.52
C LYS A 649 45.66 35.58 -21.69
N TYR A 650 45.41 35.02 -22.86
CA TYR A 650 45.09 35.73 -24.09
C TYR A 650 43.63 35.47 -24.44
N ASP A 651 42.79 36.49 -24.43
CA ASP A 651 41.40 36.40 -24.87
C ASP A 651 41.30 36.85 -26.33
N PHE A 652 40.77 35.97 -27.16
CA PHE A 652 40.53 36.17 -28.59
C PHE A 652 39.03 36.32 -28.87
N GLY A 653 38.71 37.22 -29.79
CA GLY A 653 37.40 37.31 -30.42
C GLY A 653 37.19 36.26 -31.51
N LYS A 654 36.04 36.31 -32.18
CA LYS A 654 35.64 35.35 -33.23
C LYS A 654 36.53 35.37 -34.47
N ASP A 655 37.12 36.52 -34.75
CA ASP A 655 38.08 36.76 -35.83
C ASP A 655 39.53 36.40 -35.43
N MET A 656 39.71 35.74 -34.28
CA MET A 656 41.02 35.45 -33.67
C MET A 656 41.89 36.70 -33.43
N LYS A 657 41.27 37.88 -33.35
CA LYS A 657 41.94 39.08 -32.88
C LYS A 657 42.06 39.04 -31.37
N ALA A 658 43.27 39.24 -30.84
CA ALA A 658 43.45 39.37 -29.41
C ALA A 658 42.68 40.61 -28.91
N GLU A 659 41.76 40.42 -27.98
CA GLU A 659 40.99 41.50 -27.36
C GLU A 659 41.67 41.95 -26.06
N PHE A 660 42.04 40.99 -25.22
CA PHE A 660 42.58 41.22 -23.88
C PHE A 660 43.75 40.28 -23.57
N ILE A 661 44.74 40.78 -22.83
CA ILE A 661 45.86 39.99 -22.29
C ILE A 661 45.93 40.26 -20.80
N GLY A 662 45.83 39.20 -20.00
CA GLY A 662 45.87 39.26 -18.55
C GLY A 662 47.00 38.42 -17.97
N PHE A 663 47.48 38.80 -16.79
CA PHE A 663 48.53 38.09 -16.07
C PHE A 663 47.93 37.39 -14.85
N SER A 664 48.35 36.16 -14.61
CA SER A 664 48.00 35.42 -13.40
C SER A 664 48.63 36.05 -12.15
N SER A 665 48.05 35.75 -10.98
CA SER A 665 48.65 36.11 -9.70
C SER A 665 50.04 35.48 -9.53
N SER A 666 50.25 34.26 -10.04
CA SER A 666 51.56 33.60 -10.04
C SER A 666 52.60 34.35 -10.89
N PHE A 667 52.20 34.86 -12.06
CA PHE A 667 53.08 35.72 -12.87
C PHE A 667 53.52 36.97 -12.10
N SER A 668 52.57 37.63 -11.43
CA SER A 668 52.85 38.85 -10.66
C SER A 668 53.71 38.58 -9.42
N ALA A 669 53.45 37.48 -8.72
CA ALA A 669 54.26 37.05 -7.58
C ALA A 669 55.69 36.75 -8.00
N ARG A 670 55.88 35.95 -9.05
CA ARG A 670 57.20 35.58 -9.56
C ARG A 670 58.00 36.79 -10.03
N TYR A 671 57.35 37.76 -10.69
CA TYR A 671 58.01 39.01 -11.06
C TYR A 671 58.49 39.79 -9.82
N ASN A 672 57.67 39.88 -8.77
CA ASN A 672 58.04 40.58 -7.54
C ASN A 672 59.17 39.88 -6.75
N GLU A 673 59.28 38.55 -6.85
CA GLU A 673 60.41 37.80 -6.29
C GLU A 673 61.71 38.11 -7.04
N MET A 674 61.67 38.07 -8.38
CA MET A 674 62.87 38.16 -9.20
C MET A 674 63.36 39.59 -9.44
N LYS A 675 62.50 40.62 -9.33
CA LYS A 675 62.87 42.01 -9.69
C LYS A 675 63.98 42.63 -8.83
N TYR A 676 64.24 42.07 -7.64
CA TYR A 676 65.32 42.54 -6.75
C TYR A 676 66.62 41.76 -6.91
N ASP A 677 66.61 40.67 -7.67
CA ASP A 677 67.81 39.90 -7.98
C ASP A 677 68.50 40.48 -9.21
N THR A 678 69.66 41.11 -8.98
CA THR A 678 70.46 41.76 -10.02
C THR A 678 71.07 40.80 -11.04
N SER A 679 71.02 39.49 -10.80
CA SER A 679 71.42 38.49 -11.79
C SER A 679 70.46 38.42 -12.98
N TYR A 680 69.23 38.89 -12.82
CA TYR A 680 68.22 38.97 -13.86
C TYR A 680 68.08 40.40 -14.38
N ASN A 681 68.14 40.57 -15.71
CA ASN A 681 67.92 41.86 -16.37
C ASN A 681 66.42 42.18 -16.48
N LEU A 682 65.76 42.39 -15.35
CA LEU A 682 64.33 42.73 -15.27
C LEU A 682 64.14 44.24 -15.05
N PRO A 683 63.05 44.83 -15.58
CA PRO A 683 62.70 46.21 -15.26
C PRO A 683 62.38 46.34 -13.76
N ALA A 684 62.82 47.42 -13.12
CA ALA A 684 62.59 47.68 -11.69
C ALA A 684 61.10 47.83 -11.34
N GLU A 685 60.32 48.41 -12.25
CA GLU A 685 58.85 48.44 -12.20
C GLU A 685 58.27 48.02 -13.55
N LEU A 686 57.28 47.10 -13.53
CA LEU A 686 56.59 46.63 -14.72
C LEU A 686 55.18 47.23 -14.78
N ASN A 687 54.94 48.10 -15.77
CA ASN A 687 53.58 48.50 -16.10
C ASN A 687 52.91 47.36 -16.89
N PHE A 688 52.08 46.57 -16.21
CA PHE A 688 51.39 45.42 -16.81
C PHE A 688 50.53 45.79 -18.03
N ARG A 689 49.94 46.99 -18.07
CA ARG A 689 49.12 47.42 -19.22
C ARG A 689 49.98 47.66 -20.46
N SER A 690 51.04 48.45 -20.32
CA SER A 690 51.97 48.70 -21.44
C SER A 690 52.67 47.41 -21.89
N TYR A 691 52.94 46.49 -20.96
CA TYR A 691 53.51 45.20 -21.28
C TYR A 691 52.53 44.29 -22.04
N ALA A 692 51.27 44.22 -21.60
CA ALA A 692 50.20 43.53 -22.33
C ALA A 692 50.06 44.08 -23.76
N ASP A 693 50.05 45.40 -23.95
CA ASP A 693 49.99 46.01 -25.28
C ASP A 693 51.21 45.65 -26.15
N SER A 694 52.40 45.52 -25.54
CA SER A 694 53.60 45.05 -26.23
C SER A 694 53.47 43.59 -26.67
N LEU A 695 53.01 42.70 -25.79
CA LEU A 695 52.78 41.29 -26.13
C LEU A 695 51.73 41.16 -27.22
N LYS A 696 50.65 41.96 -27.16
CA LYS A 696 49.60 42.00 -28.17
C LYS A 696 50.14 42.34 -29.56
N ARG A 697 51.05 43.32 -29.67
CA ARG A 697 51.71 43.70 -30.93
C ARG A 697 52.73 42.66 -31.42
N SER A 698 53.26 41.84 -30.51
CA SER A 698 54.24 40.80 -30.83
C SER A 698 53.62 39.44 -31.17
N LEU A 699 52.29 39.32 -31.14
CA LEU A 699 51.60 38.15 -31.69
C LEU A 699 51.87 38.05 -33.19
N ARG A 700 52.10 36.81 -33.65
CA ARG A 700 52.41 36.54 -35.05
C ARG A 700 51.36 35.61 -35.63
N TYR A 701 50.71 36.06 -36.69
CA TYR A 701 49.65 35.35 -37.41
C TYR A 701 50.17 34.87 -38.76
N TRP A 702 49.88 33.62 -39.11
CA TRP A 702 50.29 33.05 -40.40
C TRP A 702 49.32 33.43 -41.52
N ASP A 703 49.80 34.09 -42.58
CA ASP A 703 48.98 34.48 -43.73
C ASP A 703 48.94 33.42 -44.86
N GLY A 704 49.63 32.29 -44.69
CA GLY A 704 49.80 31.25 -45.72
C GLY A 704 51.19 31.25 -46.39
N GLU A 705 51.96 32.32 -46.22
CA GLU A 705 53.30 32.50 -46.80
C GLU A 705 54.33 33.01 -45.80
N LYS A 706 53.93 33.91 -44.89
CA LYS A 706 54.77 34.51 -43.85
C LYS A 706 53.95 34.85 -42.60
N PHE A 707 54.66 35.14 -41.51
CA PHE A 707 54.04 35.67 -40.31
C PHE A 707 53.86 37.19 -40.39
N VAL A 708 52.69 37.69 -39.98
CA VAL A 708 52.33 39.11 -39.89
C VAL A 708 51.83 39.44 -38.48
N SER A 709 51.75 40.73 -38.13
CA SER A 709 51.34 41.19 -36.79
C SER A 709 49.84 41.42 -36.62
N GLU A 710 49.07 41.35 -37.71
CA GLU A 710 47.62 41.54 -37.70
C GLU A 710 46.90 40.20 -37.88
N ALA A 711 45.74 40.05 -37.25
CA ALA A 711 44.94 38.84 -37.37
C ALA A 711 44.52 38.62 -38.83
N VAL A 712 44.86 37.45 -39.37
CA VAL A 712 44.61 37.09 -40.76
C VAL A 712 44.36 35.60 -40.88
N MET A 713 43.44 35.22 -41.76
CA MET A 713 43.24 33.82 -42.14
C MET A 713 44.30 33.38 -43.15
N ASN A 714 44.71 32.12 -43.06
CA ASN A 714 45.64 31.51 -44.00
C ASN A 714 45.06 31.49 -45.43
N LYS A 715 45.81 32.02 -46.41
CA LYS A 715 45.41 31.98 -47.83
C LYS A 715 45.11 30.56 -48.34
N ASN A 716 45.89 29.56 -47.90
CA ASN A 716 45.70 28.17 -48.32
C ASN A 716 44.39 27.59 -47.78
N TYR A 717 43.93 28.03 -46.61
CA TYR A 717 42.60 27.67 -46.06
C TYR A 717 41.48 28.25 -46.94
N ILE A 718 41.55 29.55 -47.25
CA ILE A 718 40.56 30.23 -48.10
C ILE A 718 40.48 29.57 -49.49
N GLU A 719 41.62 29.19 -50.07
CA GLU A 719 41.66 28.46 -51.34
C GLU A 719 41.08 27.04 -51.23
N ALA A 720 41.33 26.34 -50.12
CA ALA A 720 40.80 25.00 -49.90
C ALA A 720 39.27 25.01 -49.77
N LEU A 721 38.70 26.03 -49.12
CA LEU A 721 37.25 26.22 -49.02
C LEU A 721 36.59 26.41 -50.39
N LYS A 722 37.19 27.19 -51.29
CA LYS A 722 36.64 27.45 -52.64
C LYS A 722 36.58 26.21 -53.55
N LYS A 723 37.34 25.16 -53.22
CA LYS A 723 37.43 23.91 -54.01
C LYS A 723 36.42 22.84 -53.58
N LYS A 724 35.69 23.08 -52.48
CA LYS A 724 34.54 22.28 -52.05
C LYS A 724 33.25 22.95 -52.47
#